data_AF-A0A2H5RFI7-F1
#
_entry.id   AF-A0A2H5RFI7-F1
#
_cell.length_a   1.000
_cell.length_b   1.000
_cell.length_c   1.000
_cell.angle_alpha   90.00
_cell.angle_beta   90.00
_cell.angle_gamma   90.00
#
_symmetry.space_group_name_H-M   'P 1'
#
loop_
_entity.id
_entity.type
_entity.pdbx_description
1 polymer ?
#
loop_
_entity_poly.entity_id
_entity_poly.type
_entity_poly.pdbx_seq_one_letter_code
_entity_poly.pdbx_strand_id
1 'polypeptide(L)'
;MPSATLNRNKKSDYFMRPNHNYYDFNILPRARGSQFDRTFGIHNAIMRRERFIRRGLSVIILVTLIVFMIYVWFSPIEQTSDNIKVSPIPNSPKSPSNVISSPIISTEEIHLYRILGNDLPPRHKAGQVLQNVKFILENEPKFHNTKKWWILNRIIDNEYENALIDLLKQYNQEYVRIPFLVEEYLKYDFRLEDFPEHDFFHSYEYMNFSKVAKLRTIDYSYHDKNLYAMNNNGGRNAALAHGKLQPNARWIFPFDGNCFLTTNAFNEIMTQIERWGKDYKYFVVPMARLLNNTQLLVGTDTRPQTPEEPQIIFRHDSEEKYNENMRYGRRSKLEMLWRLGVPSPRKILNKPPVPWESHDAPYFSPPKNKYKMIGWVFRLFSGQASQEVHKREASALRAFNRLLAIQDFLDGIDEKIARSTQGFDANRLFLYDEKSLNQARLHYWRGDEKITRVVNVMLDRADTMSSYAANWYSSANGLPIDASTQVKFLQLKTDPSPALLEDERKNEETNVDDVYQQQEEVIKSNDSASIEQDVMLDEEQNHVITNESQQQSTENSDTTNLNETNTNNIFPSSSGGEKPKKYIGVEVDEFGRFVSNTPVPLPNVSTSELFENITTLTFAHHFSGNVRYSRWAANLIRTFILSSYGVGEQDELQVTNTDFEATNDEGYSFPHLNKIPRTVPKFNKIGTKFPADLLETDPSFFLDSCRLLYRVRALTHKEFTELRQFSSIWLERLINSPESIERSREPDHRGTLYDIQVATLAGFVDDVRLYLRVISRTRMRIGKHFYIANDASLSSHMSQPYEIIFVNNLIERGKLLPIQHESATFKYTTLNLQYWMILTRIIQNVRIGLDLWQYTAKDGQRLSRAMMDHLGKHASKLDNDLLRPLIHIAQAAHRASDTKRGIWHEHGDEHDYFQHFLKNIGSKMNLFDKNSSISPNEEDIILKRKSVDKCVGLGEEARQRGMPPFWMFGVA
;
A
#
# COMPACT_ATOMS: atom_id res chain seq x y z
N MET A 1 -46.88 31.96 26.64
CA MET A 1 -48.14 32.73 26.53
C MET A 1 -48.80 32.42 25.17
N PRO A 2 -50.10 32.72 24.96
CA PRO A 2 -51.02 31.92 24.11
C PRO A 2 -50.69 31.99 22.59
N SER A 3 -50.91 31.00 21.71
CA SER A 3 -51.87 29.87 21.56
C SER A 3 -53.19 30.19 20.82
N ALA A 4 -53.53 29.35 19.84
CA ALA A 4 -54.82 29.26 19.11
C ALA A 4 -55.15 30.46 18.18
N THR A 5 -56.03 30.38 17.16
CA THR A 5 -56.96 29.31 16.73
C THR A 5 -57.24 29.35 15.21
N LEU A 6 -58.00 28.35 14.71
CA LEU A 6 -58.83 28.25 13.49
C LEU A 6 -59.16 29.56 12.70
N ASN A 7 -59.50 29.51 11.40
CA ASN A 7 -60.16 28.42 10.65
C ASN A 7 -59.90 28.48 9.12
N ARG A 8 -60.06 27.36 8.39
CA ARG A 8 -60.03 27.34 6.90
C ARG A 8 -61.15 26.46 6.36
N ASN A 9 -61.91 26.96 5.39
CA ASN A 9 -63.19 26.37 4.98
C ASN A 9 -63.19 25.88 3.52
N LYS A 10 -64.05 24.88 3.23
CA LYS A 10 -64.36 24.23 1.93
C LYS A 10 -63.26 23.40 1.24
N LYS A 11 -63.69 22.20 0.80
CA LYS A 11 -63.06 21.36 -0.24
C LYS A 11 -63.68 21.67 -1.61
N SER A 12 -62.93 21.36 -2.68
CA SER A 12 -63.47 20.66 -3.87
C SER A 12 -62.31 19.94 -4.56
N ASP A 13 -62.57 18.74 -5.07
CA ASP A 13 -61.55 17.78 -5.51
C ASP A 13 -60.97 18.08 -6.91
N TYR A 14 -59.78 17.54 -7.20
CA TYR A 14 -59.55 16.69 -8.39
C TYR A 14 -58.27 15.86 -8.22
N PHE A 15 -58.28 14.61 -8.69
CA PHE A 15 -57.19 13.65 -8.50
C PHE A 15 -56.07 13.80 -9.55
N MET A 16 -54.81 13.86 -9.09
CA MET A 16 -53.64 13.40 -9.85
C MET A 16 -52.65 12.67 -8.93
N ARG A 17 -51.97 11.64 -9.48
CA ARG A 17 -51.02 10.81 -8.74
C ARG A 17 -49.65 11.52 -8.63
N PRO A 18 -49.08 11.71 -7.44
CA PRO A 18 -47.69 12.17 -7.30
C PRO A 18 -46.72 11.00 -7.42
N ASN A 19 -45.84 11.02 -8.43
CA ASN A 19 -44.55 10.35 -8.30
C ASN A 19 -43.68 11.21 -7.38
N HIS A 20 -43.20 10.63 -6.27
CA HIS A 20 -42.30 11.30 -5.34
C HIS A 20 -41.02 10.48 -5.14
N ASN A 21 -39.90 11.08 -5.55
CA ASN A 21 -38.55 10.87 -5.01
C ASN A 21 -37.60 11.86 -5.72
N TYR A 22 -37.72 13.14 -5.37
CA TYR A 22 -36.72 14.18 -5.65
C TYR A 22 -36.11 14.61 -4.32
N TYR A 23 -34.81 14.44 -4.16
CA TYR A 23 -34.03 15.06 -3.09
C TYR A 23 -33.19 16.18 -3.72
N ASP A 24 -33.74 17.39 -3.77
CA ASP A 24 -32.98 18.58 -4.17
C ASP A 24 -32.05 19.01 -3.04
N PHE A 25 -30.74 18.84 -3.25
CA PHE A 25 -29.69 19.40 -2.39
C PHE A 25 -29.03 20.61 -3.06
N ASN A 26 -29.72 21.75 -3.03
CA ASN A 26 -29.10 23.04 -3.28
C ASN A 26 -28.32 23.48 -2.03
N ILE A 27 -27.00 23.32 -2.03
CA ILE A 27 -26.14 23.70 -0.90
C ILE A 27 -25.45 25.04 -1.22
N LEU A 28 -25.93 26.10 -0.56
CA LEU A 28 -25.15 27.33 -0.35
C LEU A 28 -24.25 27.15 0.89
N PRO A 29 -23.02 27.71 0.90
CA PRO A 29 -22.06 27.44 1.96
C PRO A 29 -22.36 28.22 3.25
N ARG A 30 -22.89 27.53 4.28
CA ARG A 30 -22.95 28.04 5.67
C ARG A 30 -22.83 26.91 6.70
N ALA A 31 -22.04 27.18 7.76
CA ALA A 31 -21.98 26.47 9.05
C ALA A 31 -22.00 24.92 9.01
N ARG A 32 -20.85 24.28 8.75
CA ARG A 32 -20.71 22.81 8.84
C ARG A 32 -20.72 22.25 10.27
N GLY A 33 -20.40 23.06 11.29
CA GLY A 33 -20.20 22.58 12.67
C GLY A 33 -21.42 21.89 13.31
N SER A 34 -22.64 22.41 13.11
CA SER A 34 -23.85 21.89 13.80
C SER A 34 -24.53 20.71 13.10
N GLN A 35 -23.95 20.16 12.03
CA GLN A 35 -24.47 18.95 11.39
C GLN A 35 -24.06 17.66 12.12
N PHE A 36 -22.87 17.63 12.73
CA PHE A 36 -22.26 16.40 13.27
C PHE A 36 -23.11 15.74 14.37
N ASP A 37 -23.57 16.51 15.36
CA ASP A 37 -24.40 16.00 16.47
C ASP A 37 -25.73 15.39 15.98
N ARG A 38 -26.30 15.94 14.90
CA ARG A 38 -27.52 15.42 14.28
C ARG A 38 -27.26 14.18 13.45
N THR A 39 -26.21 14.15 12.63
CA THR A 39 -25.87 12.96 11.83
C THR A 39 -25.49 11.77 12.73
N PHE A 40 -24.81 12.02 13.86
CA PHE A 40 -24.40 10.99 14.80
C PHE A 40 -25.58 10.17 15.36
N GLY A 41 -26.63 10.84 15.85
CA GLY A 41 -27.85 10.17 16.32
C GLY A 41 -28.64 9.48 15.19
N ILE A 42 -28.64 10.06 13.99
CA ILE A 42 -29.41 9.54 12.84
C ILE A 42 -28.79 8.26 12.25
N HIS A 43 -27.46 8.16 12.18
CA HIS A 43 -26.79 7.00 11.55
C HIS A 43 -27.12 5.68 12.28
N ASN A 44 -27.16 5.71 13.62
CA ASN A 44 -27.55 4.58 14.46
C ASN A 44 -29.02 4.16 14.29
N ALA A 45 -29.92 5.09 13.96
CA ALA A 45 -31.32 4.77 13.67
C ALA A 45 -31.50 4.11 12.28
N ILE A 46 -30.76 4.57 11.27
CA ILE A 46 -30.80 4.02 9.90
C ILE A 46 -30.33 2.56 9.90
N MET A 47 -29.20 2.26 10.57
CA MET A 47 -28.60 0.93 10.71
C MET A 47 -29.53 -0.16 11.30
N ARG A 48 -30.56 0.25 12.06
CA ARG A 48 -31.60 -0.67 12.58
C ARG A 48 -32.76 -0.83 11.60
N ARG A 49 -33.15 0.25 10.90
CA ARG A 49 -34.32 0.27 10.00
C ARG A 49 -34.09 -0.48 8.68
N GLU A 50 -32.89 -0.40 8.10
CA GLU A 50 -32.60 -1.07 6.82
C GLU A 50 -32.70 -2.59 6.88
N ARG A 51 -32.22 -3.22 7.97
CA ARG A 51 -32.27 -4.68 8.14
C ARG A 51 -33.69 -5.25 8.10
N PHE A 52 -34.69 -4.45 8.48
CA PHE A 52 -36.10 -4.81 8.39
C PHE A 52 -36.64 -4.68 6.96
N ILE A 53 -36.31 -3.58 6.27
CA ILE A 53 -36.78 -3.30 4.90
C ILE A 53 -36.19 -4.30 3.89
N ARG A 54 -34.89 -4.61 3.99
CA ARG A 54 -34.23 -5.57 3.09
C ARG A 54 -34.87 -6.97 3.14
N ARG A 55 -35.32 -7.41 4.32
CA ARG A 55 -36.05 -8.69 4.48
C ARG A 55 -37.42 -8.68 3.80
N GLY A 56 -38.18 -7.59 3.89
CA GLY A 56 -39.47 -7.46 3.21
C GLY A 56 -39.36 -7.42 1.68
N LEU A 57 -38.36 -6.71 1.14
CA LEU A 57 -38.20 -6.53 -0.30
C LEU A 57 -37.89 -7.83 -1.04
N SER A 58 -37.04 -8.69 -0.48
CA SER A 58 -36.67 -9.99 -1.09
C SER A 58 -37.87 -10.93 -1.26
N VAL A 59 -38.84 -10.91 -0.34
CA VAL A 59 -40.06 -11.72 -0.45
C VAL A 59 -40.93 -11.26 -1.63
N ILE A 60 -41.07 -9.95 -1.82
CA ILE A 60 -41.84 -9.39 -2.94
C ILE A 60 -41.22 -9.77 -4.29
N ILE A 61 -39.89 -9.67 -4.40
CA ILE A 61 -39.15 -10.02 -5.62
C ILE A 61 -39.36 -11.51 -5.96
N LEU A 62 -39.25 -12.40 -4.97
CA LEU A 62 -39.46 -13.84 -5.15
C LEU A 62 -40.88 -14.15 -5.69
N VAL A 63 -41.91 -13.52 -5.11
CA VAL A 63 -43.30 -13.68 -5.58
C VAL A 63 -43.46 -13.19 -7.02
N THR A 64 -42.89 -12.03 -7.38
CA THR A 64 -42.98 -11.52 -8.77
C THR A 64 -42.28 -12.41 -9.80
N LEU A 65 -41.18 -13.08 -9.44
CA LEU A 65 -40.49 -14.03 -10.32
C LEU A 65 -41.32 -15.30 -10.56
N ILE A 66 -42.00 -15.82 -9.53
CA ILE A 66 -42.89 -16.98 -9.65
C ILE A 66 -44.07 -16.67 -10.58
N VAL A 67 -44.71 -15.50 -10.43
CA VAL A 67 -45.81 -15.07 -11.33
C VAL A 67 -45.32 -14.89 -12.77
N PHE A 68 -44.12 -14.35 -12.99
CA PHE A 68 -43.56 -14.21 -14.34
C PHE A 68 -43.25 -15.56 -15.01
N MET A 69 -42.69 -16.51 -14.27
CA MET A 69 -42.46 -17.87 -14.78
C MET A 69 -43.76 -18.56 -15.21
N ILE A 70 -44.83 -18.44 -14.41
CA ILE A 70 -46.15 -18.98 -14.75
C ILE A 70 -46.70 -18.33 -16.04
N TYR A 71 -46.60 -17.00 -16.18
CA TYR A 71 -47.10 -16.28 -17.37
C TYR A 71 -46.41 -16.71 -18.68
N VAL A 72 -45.09 -16.92 -18.64
CA VAL A 72 -44.30 -17.36 -19.82
C VAL A 72 -44.67 -18.79 -20.23
N TRP A 73 -45.09 -19.65 -19.29
CA TRP A 73 -45.38 -21.06 -19.58
C TRP A 73 -46.74 -21.32 -20.26
N PHE A 74 -47.63 -20.32 -20.29
CA PHE A 74 -49.01 -20.46 -20.82
C PHE A 74 -49.31 -19.57 -22.04
N SER A 75 -48.32 -18.94 -22.66
CA SER A 75 -48.52 -18.05 -23.82
C SER A 75 -48.33 -18.76 -25.18
N PRO A 76 -49.34 -18.81 -26.07
CA PRO A 76 -49.20 -19.40 -27.40
C PRO A 76 -48.32 -18.56 -28.35
N ILE A 77 -47.76 -19.20 -29.38
CA ILE A 77 -46.98 -18.56 -30.44
C ILE A 77 -47.72 -18.71 -31.77
N GLU A 78 -48.00 -17.59 -32.45
CA GLU A 78 -48.48 -17.59 -33.84
C GLU A 78 -47.35 -17.22 -34.82
N GLN A 79 -47.39 -17.82 -36.02
CA GLN A 79 -46.56 -17.46 -37.16
C GLN A 79 -47.44 -16.85 -38.26
N THR A 80 -46.96 -15.79 -38.90
CA THR A 80 -47.48 -15.29 -40.19
C THR A 80 -46.31 -14.84 -41.07
N SER A 81 -46.54 -14.78 -42.38
CA SER A 81 -45.49 -14.78 -43.40
C SER A 81 -45.61 -13.63 -44.43
N ASP A 82 -44.58 -13.56 -45.27
CA ASP A 82 -44.64 -13.18 -46.69
C ASP A 82 -44.52 -11.73 -47.21
N ASN A 83 -43.52 -11.60 -48.09
CA ASN A 83 -43.56 -11.04 -49.45
C ASN A 83 -43.00 -9.65 -49.80
N ILE A 84 -42.62 -9.54 -51.08
CA ILE A 84 -41.62 -8.64 -51.68
C ILE A 84 -42.27 -7.72 -52.73
N LYS A 85 -41.71 -6.51 -52.96
CA LYS A 85 -41.80 -5.76 -54.24
C LYS A 85 -40.65 -4.77 -54.43
N VAL A 86 -40.34 -4.41 -55.69
CA VAL A 86 -39.10 -3.71 -56.11
C VAL A 86 -39.37 -2.73 -57.28
N SER A 87 -38.46 -1.78 -57.52
CA SER A 87 -38.28 -0.92 -58.72
C SER A 87 -39.14 0.36 -58.82
N PRO A 88 -38.77 1.39 -59.64
CA PRO A 88 -37.52 1.62 -60.41
C PRO A 88 -36.85 3.02 -60.18
N ILE A 89 -35.79 3.33 -60.96
CA ILE A 89 -35.07 4.63 -61.05
C ILE A 89 -35.36 5.27 -62.43
N PRO A 90 -35.35 6.62 -62.58
CA PRO A 90 -34.61 7.19 -63.73
C PRO A 90 -33.96 8.60 -63.54
N ASN A 91 -32.77 8.74 -64.16
CA ASN A 91 -32.24 9.89 -64.92
C ASN A 91 -31.69 11.21 -64.28
N SER A 92 -30.64 11.69 -64.94
CA SER A 92 -29.98 13.02 -64.92
C SER A 92 -30.46 13.84 -66.16
N PRO A 93 -29.85 14.96 -66.67
CA PRO A 93 -28.65 15.72 -66.24
C PRO A 93 -28.77 17.27 -66.30
N LYS A 94 -27.68 18.00 -65.97
CA LYS A 94 -27.03 19.07 -66.79
C LYS A 94 -25.84 19.75 -66.07
N SER A 95 -24.91 20.32 -66.84
CA SER A 95 -23.77 21.13 -66.40
C SER A 95 -24.04 22.65 -66.58
N PRO A 96 -23.14 23.55 -66.13
CA PRO A 96 -22.22 24.15 -67.11
C PRO A 96 -20.82 24.60 -66.60
N SER A 97 -19.95 24.92 -67.57
CA SER A 97 -18.85 25.92 -67.54
C SER A 97 -17.75 25.88 -66.46
N ASN A 98 -16.54 25.53 -66.88
CA ASN A 98 -15.29 25.90 -66.22
C ASN A 98 -14.97 27.39 -66.41
N VAL A 99 -14.33 28.03 -65.42
CA VAL A 99 -13.49 29.22 -65.61
C VAL A 99 -12.15 28.94 -64.97
N ILE A 100 -11.08 28.90 -65.77
CA ILE A 100 -9.71 28.67 -65.29
C ILE A 100 -9.12 30.03 -64.91
N SER A 101 -8.73 30.19 -63.66
CA SER A 101 -7.88 31.30 -63.21
C SER A 101 -6.52 30.75 -62.79
N SER A 102 -5.45 31.39 -63.25
CA SER A 102 -4.08 30.96 -62.98
C SER A 102 -3.77 30.98 -61.48
N PRO A 103 -3.09 29.97 -60.93
CA PRO A 103 -2.81 29.94 -59.50
C PRO A 103 -1.81 31.03 -59.11
N ILE A 104 -2.25 31.97 -58.29
CA ILE A 104 -1.34 32.73 -57.43
C ILE A 104 -0.67 31.69 -56.52
N ILE A 105 0.66 31.63 -56.54
CA ILE A 105 1.41 30.70 -55.67
C ILE A 105 1.23 31.17 -54.23
N SER A 106 0.29 30.55 -53.53
CA SER A 106 0.04 30.85 -52.12
C SER A 106 1.24 30.39 -51.29
N THR A 107 1.82 31.33 -50.55
CA THR A 107 2.86 31.02 -49.56
C THR A 107 2.29 30.42 -48.28
N GLU A 108 0.97 30.32 -48.14
CA GLU A 108 0.30 29.79 -46.94
C GLU A 108 0.62 28.30 -46.71
N GLU A 109 1.15 27.99 -45.52
CA GLU A 109 1.52 26.63 -45.10
C GLU A 109 0.52 26.01 -44.11
N ILE A 110 0.50 24.67 -44.12
CA ILE A 110 -0.27 23.82 -43.21
C ILE A 110 0.69 23.16 -42.22
N HIS A 111 0.45 23.31 -40.92
CA HIS A 111 1.28 22.68 -39.89
C HIS A 111 0.53 21.51 -39.25
N LEU A 112 0.92 20.31 -39.68
CA LEU A 112 0.32 19.05 -39.29
C LEU A 112 1.05 18.45 -38.07
N TYR A 113 0.44 18.55 -36.89
CA TYR A 113 1.05 18.05 -35.66
C TYR A 113 0.66 16.58 -35.40
N ARG A 114 1.57 15.85 -34.74
CA ARG A 114 1.34 14.54 -34.13
C ARG A 114 1.80 14.60 -32.68
N ILE A 115 0.84 14.58 -31.75
CA ILE A 115 1.13 14.70 -30.32
C ILE A 115 1.33 13.30 -29.73
N LEU A 116 2.58 12.96 -29.46
CA LEU A 116 3.04 11.71 -28.87
C LEU A 116 3.07 11.83 -27.34
N GLY A 117 2.84 10.71 -26.65
CA GLY A 117 2.97 10.60 -25.20
C GLY A 117 3.24 9.15 -24.82
N ASN A 118 3.21 8.85 -23.53
CA ASN A 118 3.48 7.51 -23.01
C ASN A 118 2.49 6.44 -23.52
N ASP A 119 2.95 5.19 -23.64
CA ASP A 119 2.04 4.05 -23.74
C ASP A 119 1.33 3.82 -22.40
N LEU A 120 0.07 3.36 -22.48
CA LEU A 120 -0.79 3.20 -21.32
C LEU A 120 -1.42 1.79 -21.29
N PRO A 121 -0.68 0.72 -20.95
CA PRO A 121 -1.26 -0.61 -20.71
C PRO A 121 -2.27 -0.56 -19.55
N PRO A 122 -3.37 -1.36 -19.56
CA PRO A 122 -3.85 -2.24 -20.62
C PRO A 122 -4.71 -1.51 -21.69
N ARG A 123 -4.81 -0.18 -21.68
CA ARG A 123 -5.54 0.59 -22.70
C ARG A 123 -4.83 0.56 -24.07
N HIS A 124 -3.50 0.51 -24.08
CA HIS A 124 -2.64 0.26 -25.24
C HIS A 124 -1.89 -1.09 -25.09
N LYS A 125 -1.18 -1.51 -26.14
CA LYS A 125 -0.05 -2.46 -26.03
C LYS A 125 1.23 -1.67 -25.68
N ALA A 126 2.22 -2.30 -25.04
CA ALA A 126 3.54 -1.69 -24.89
C ALA A 126 4.26 -1.56 -26.25
N GLY A 127 4.95 -0.43 -26.48
CA GLY A 127 5.59 -0.10 -27.76
C GLY A 127 4.63 0.36 -28.86
N GLN A 128 3.36 0.64 -28.53
CA GLN A 128 2.33 0.92 -29.52
C GLN A 128 2.43 2.34 -30.10
N VAL A 129 2.87 3.32 -29.31
CA VAL A 129 3.18 4.66 -29.82
C VAL A 129 4.33 4.59 -30.84
N LEU A 130 5.45 3.95 -30.49
CA LEU A 130 6.59 3.75 -31.41
C LEU A 130 6.19 3.01 -32.70
N GLN A 131 5.39 1.94 -32.61
CA GLN A 131 4.87 1.21 -33.78
C GLN A 131 3.96 2.08 -34.67
N ASN A 132 3.10 2.91 -34.08
CA ASN A 132 2.23 3.80 -34.85
C ASN A 132 3.00 4.99 -35.47
N VAL A 133 4.00 5.54 -34.78
CA VAL A 133 4.91 6.54 -35.35
C VAL A 133 5.63 5.96 -36.57
N LYS A 134 6.26 4.78 -36.41
CA LYS A 134 6.93 4.09 -37.52
C LYS A 134 6.00 3.87 -38.72
N PHE A 135 4.78 3.36 -38.48
CA PHE A 135 3.80 3.16 -39.54
C PHE A 135 3.41 4.45 -40.28
N ILE A 136 3.26 5.58 -39.57
CA ILE A 136 2.99 6.90 -40.19
C ILE A 136 4.19 7.34 -41.04
N LEU A 137 5.42 7.17 -40.55
CA LEU A 137 6.64 7.57 -41.27
C LEU A 137 6.89 6.75 -42.55
N GLU A 138 6.55 5.47 -42.52
CA GLU A 138 6.68 4.56 -43.66
C GLU A 138 5.55 4.70 -44.70
N ASN A 139 4.33 5.07 -44.29
CA ASN A 139 3.13 4.93 -45.14
C ASN A 139 2.26 6.20 -45.29
N GLU A 140 2.40 7.24 -44.46
CA GLU A 140 1.56 8.45 -44.58
C GLU A 140 2.13 9.41 -45.63
N PRO A 141 1.42 9.70 -46.74
CA PRO A 141 1.98 10.44 -47.87
C PRO A 141 2.49 11.85 -47.52
N LYS A 142 3.37 12.38 -48.38
CA LYS A 142 3.77 13.78 -48.34
C LYS A 142 2.65 14.64 -48.92
N PHE A 143 2.24 15.68 -48.19
CA PHE A 143 1.15 16.57 -48.59
C PHE A 143 1.71 17.91 -49.11
N HIS A 144 1.00 18.51 -50.07
CA HIS A 144 1.37 19.81 -50.62
C HIS A 144 1.31 20.92 -49.55
N ASN A 145 2.25 21.88 -49.61
CA ASN A 145 2.41 23.01 -48.68
C ASN A 145 2.22 22.64 -47.18
N THR A 146 2.67 21.46 -46.77
CA THR A 146 2.44 20.93 -45.42
C THR A 146 3.74 20.55 -44.71
N LYS A 147 4.02 21.13 -43.55
CA LYS A 147 5.07 20.69 -42.63
C LYS A 147 4.50 19.75 -41.57
N LYS A 148 5.12 18.59 -41.37
CA LYS A 148 4.76 17.63 -40.31
C LYS A 148 5.63 17.88 -39.07
N TRP A 149 4.99 18.01 -37.91
CA TRP A 149 5.64 18.33 -36.64
C TRP A 149 5.28 17.31 -35.56
N TRP A 150 6.26 16.86 -34.80
CA TRP A 150 6.06 15.83 -33.76
C TRP A 150 6.25 16.43 -32.37
N ILE A 151 5.31 16.23 -31.45
CA ILE A 151 5.45 16.69 -30.06
C ILE A 151 5.65 15.49 -29.15
N LEU A 152 6.77 15.45 -28.43
CA LEU A 152 7.08 14.43 -27.44
C LEU A 152 6.64 14.98 -26.08
N ASN A 153 5.44 14.58 -25.63
CA ASN A 153 4.77 15.16 -24.48
C ASN A 153 4.98 14.33 -23.20
N ARG A 154 5.88 14.80 -22.33
CA ARG A 154 6.17 14.27 -20.99
C ARG A 154 6.36 12.76 -20.97
N ILE A 155 7.20 12.26 -21.87
CA ILE A 155 7.61 10.86 -21.91
C ILE A 155 8.55 10.61 -20.72
N ILE A 156 8.27 9.57 -19.92
CA ILE A 156 8.87 9.33 -18.59
C ILE A 156 9.96 8.24 -18.62
N ASP A 157 10.02 7.52 -19.74
CA ASP A 157 11.08 6.59 -20.04
C ASP A 157 12.04 7.21 -21.05
N ASN A 158 13.28 7.46 -20.62
CA ASN A 158 14.29 8.14 -21.42
C ASN A 158 14.76 7.27 -22.59
N GLU A 159 14.78 5.95 -22.45
CA GLU A 159 15.14 5.03 -23.53
C GLU A 159 14.02 5.00 -24.59
N TYR A 160 12.76 5.00 -24.16
CA TYR A 160 11.62 5.11 -25.06
C TYR A 160 11.52 6.48 -25.75
N GLU A 161 11.83 7.58 -25.05
CA GLU A 161 11.91 8.92 -25.66
C GLU A 161 13.04 8.98 -26.69
N ASN A 162 14.24 8.47 -26.37
CA ASN A 162 15.37 8.42 -27.29
C ASN A 162 15.05 7.56 -28.53
N ALA A 163 14.43 6.38 -28.36
CA ALA A 163 14.01 5.53 -29.48
C ALA A 163 13.00 6.22 -30.42
N LEU A 164 12.11 7.07 -29.87
CA LEU A 164 11.22 7.91 -30.67
C LEU A 164 11.97 9.05 -31.38
N ILE A 165 12.90 9.71 -30.68
CA ILE A 165 13.75 10.78 -31.23
C ILE A 165 14.60 10.25 -32.39
N ASP A 166 15.24 9.10 -32.25
CA ASP A 166 16.15 8.56 -33.26
C ASP A 166 15.39 8.01 -34.48
N LEU A 167 14.21 7.43 -34.28
CA LEU A 167 13.29 7.11 -35.39
C LEU A 167 12.85 8.39 -36.14
N LEU A 168 12.57 9.49 -35.44
CA LEU A 168 12.20 10.76 -36.09
C LEU A 168 13.39 11.38 -36.86
N LYS A 169 14.61 11.32 -36.30
CA LYS A 169 15.84 11.71 -37.02
C LYS A 169 16.06 10.88 -38.27
N GLN A 170 15.89 9.55 -38.20
CA GLN A 170 16.08 8.64 -39.33
C GLN A 170 15.20 9.02 -40.54
N TYR A 171 14.00 9.53 -40.30
CA TYR A 171 13.07 9.99 -41.33
C TYR A 171 13.10 11.51 -41.56
N ASN A 172 14.15 12.20 -41.08
CA ASN A 172 14.35 13.66 -41.18
C ASN A 172 13.11 14.47 -40.76
N GLN A 173 12.57 14.18 -39.59
CA GLN A 173 11.37 14.84 -39.04
C GLN A 173 11.71 15.87 -37.96
N GLU A 174 11.04 17.02 -38.01
CA GLU A 174 11.15 18.07 -37.00
C GLU A 174 10.26 17.76 -35.77
N TYR A 175 10.79 17.98 -34.58
CA TYR A 175 10.10 17.65 -33.32
C TYR A 175 10.33 18.68 -32.21
N VAL A 176 9.37 18.75 -31.28
CA VAL A 176 9.38 19.61 -30.09
C VAL A 176 9.23 18.74 -28.86
N ARG A 177 10.12 18.88 -27.87
CA ARG A 177 10.06 18.14 -26.60
C ARG A 177 9.39 18.96 -25.52
N ILE A 178 8.55 18.31 -24.72
CA ILE A 178 8.02 18.82 -23.45
C ILE A 178 8.46 17.81 -22.38
N PRO A 179 9.62 18.01 -21.72
CA PRO A 179 10.18 16.99 -20.83
C PRO A 179 9.31 16.75 -19.60
N PHE A 180 9.35 15.52 -19.08
CA PHE A 180 8.85 15.21 -17.74
C PHE A 180 9.92 15.62 -16.72
N LEU A 181 9.55 16.45 -15.73
CA LEU A 181 10.45 16.92 -14.68
C LEU A 181 9.97 16.40 -13.32
N VAL A 182 10.80 15.59 -12.65
CA VAL A 182 10.48 14.96 -11.36
C VAL A 182 10.13 16.01 -10.29
N GLU A 183 10.90 17.09 -10.20
CA GLU A 183 10.70 18.15 -9.21
C GLU A 183 9.40 18.95 -9.43
N GLU A 184 8.89 19.03 -10.66
CA GLU A 184 7.58 19.63 -10.93
C GLU A 184 6.46 18.64 -10.61
N TYR A 185 6.62 17.35 -10.92
CA TYR A 185 5.65 16.31 -10.58
C TYR A 185 5.45 16.17 -9.06
N LEU A 186 6.52 16.25 -8.28
CA LEU A 186 6.50 16.12 -6.81
C LEU A 186 5.77 17.27 -6.08
N LYS A 187 5.44 18.37 -6.78
CA LYS A 187 4.60 19.45 -6.24
C LYS A 187 3.10 19.09 -6.21
N TYR A 188 2.70 18.02 -6.89
CA TYR A 188 1.29 17.62 -7.01
C TYR A 188 0.99 16.40 -6.11
N ASP A 189 0.06 16.61 -5.18
CA ASP A 189 -0.45 15.59 -4.26
C ASP A 189 -1.78 14.99 -4.77
N PHE A 190 -2.30 14.00 -4.07
CA PHE A 190 -3.62 13.41 -4.29
C PHE A 190 -4.73 14.25 -3.64
N ARG A 191 -5.84 14.47 -4.35
CA ARG A 191 -7.05 15.13 -3.82
C ARG A 191 -7.84 14.18 -2.93
N LEU A 192 -7.34 13.97 -1.72
CA LEU A 192 -7.89 13.04 -0.73
C LEU A 192 -9.02 13.62 0.13
N GLU A 193 -9.17 14.95 0.17
CA GLU A 193 -10.06 15.67 1.08
C GLU A 193 -11.17 16.45 0.36
N ASP A 194 -11.45 16.09 -0.90
CA ASP A 194 -12.51 16.65 -1.74
C ASP A 194 -13.83 15.87 -1.67
N PHE A 195 -13.87 14.77 -0.90
CA PHE A 195 -15.05 13.92 -0.74
C PHE A 195 -16.05 14.49 0.28
N PRO A 196 -17.32 14.01 0.31
CA PRO A 196 -18.36 14.53 1.20
C PRO A 196 -18.10 14.30 2.70
N GLU A 197 -17.31 13.29 3.03
CA GLU A 197 -16.95 12.86 4.38
C GLU A 197 -15.45 12.54 4.47
N HIS A 198 -14.89 12.64 5.67
CA HIS A 198 -13.51 12.25 5.96
C HIS A 198 -13.35 10.72 5.88
N ASP A 199 -12.14 10.23 5.57
CA ASP A 199 -11.85 8.80 5.41
C ASP A 199 -12.73 8.05 4.38
N PHE A 200 -13.18 8.75 3.34
CA PHE A 200 -14.12 8.24 2.32
C PHE A 200 -13.75 6.86 1.72
N PHE A 201 -12.47 6.56 1.49
CA PHE A 201 -12.04 5.25 0.97
C PHE A 201 -12.34 4.06 1.91
N HIS A 202 -12.64 4.31 3.18
CA HIS A 202 -13.07 3.30 4.16
C HIS A 202 -14.57 3.42 4.50
N SER A 203 -15.33 4.30 3.87
CA SER A 203 -16.74 4.53 4.20
C SER A 203 -17.68 3.44 3.66
N TYR A 204 -18.90 3.38 4.20
CA TYR A 204 -19.93 2.47 3.66
C TYR A 204 -20.37 2.89 2.25
N GLU A 205 -20.28 4.17 1.87
CA GLU A 205 -20.65 4.60 0.51
C GLU A 205 -19.65 4.07 -0.52
N TYR A 206 -18.35 4.35 -0.34
CA TYR A 206 -17.31 3.89 -1.26
C TYR A 206 -17.26 2.35 -1.36
N MET A 207 -17.47 1.64 -0.25
CA MET A 207 -17.51 0.18 -0.25
C MET A 207 -18.61 -0.39 -1.15
N ASN A 208 -19.81 0.21 -1.14
CA ASN A 208 -20.93 -0.20 -1.97
C ASN A 208 -20.80 0.24 -3.46
N PHE A 209 -19.74 0.96 -3.84
CA PHE A 209 -19.51 1.34 -5.23
C PHE A 209 -19.10 0.14 -6.10
N SER A 210 -19.65 0.09 -7.33
CA SER A 210 -19.18 -0.85 -8.36
C SER A 210 -17.70 -0.62 -8.72
N LYS A 211 -17.02 -1.65 -9.25
CA LYS A 211 -15.60 -1.59 -9.65
C LYS A 211 -15.24 -0.32 -10.47
N VAL A 212 -16.13 0.08 -11.39
CA VAL A 212 -15.98 1.30 -12.20
C VAL A 212 -16.12 2.60 -11.39
N ALA A 213 -17.01 2.65 -10.41
CA ALA A 213 -17.20 3.81 -9.54
C ALA A 213 -16.06 3.95 -8.51
N LYS A 214 -15.54 2.83 -7.97
CA LYS A 214 -14.31 2.81 -7.16
C LYS A 214 -13.13 3.39 -7.95
N LEU A 215 -12.87 2.88 -9.16
CA LEU A 215 -11.82 3.43 -10.04
C LEU A 215 -12.02 4.91 -10.43
N ARG A 216 -13.27 5.38 -10.63
CA ARG A 216 -13.56 6.82 -10.87
C ARG A 216 -13.26 7.71 -9.67
N THR A 217 -13.33 7.18 -8.45
CA THR A 217 -13.00 7.88 -7.21
C THR A 217 -11.48 8.05 -7.11
N ILE A 218 -10.72 7.02 -7.46
CA ILE A 218 -9.25 7.06 -7.52
C ILE A 218 -8.78 8.01 -8.63
N ASP A 219 -9.30 7.88 -9.86
CA ASP A 219 -8.99 8.80 -10.97
C ASP A 219 -9.36 10.26 -10.65
N TYR A 220 -10.27 10.51 -9.70
CA TYR A 220 -10.52 11.85 -9.18
C TYR A 220 -9.46 12.28 -8.17
N SER A 221 -9.08 11.46 -7.18
CA SER A 221 -8.00 11.84 -6.26
C SER A 221 -6.64 11.97 -6.98
N TYR A 222 -6.46 11.31 -8.12
CA TYR A 222 -5.27 11.38 -8.96
C TYR A 222 -5.28 12.59 -9.94
N HIS A 223 -6.18 13.57 -9.75
CA HIS A 223 -6.44 14.65 -10.71
C HIS A 223 -5.17 15.40 -11.15
N ASP A 224 -4.41 15.98 -10.21
CA ASP A 224 -3.32 16.90 -10.54
C ASP A 224 -2.07 16.16 -11.04
N LYS A 225 -1.77 15.00 -10.47
CA LYS A 225 -0.77 14.05 -11.01
C LYS A 225 -1.12 13.61 -12.44
N ASN A 226 -2.40 13.39 -12.78
CA ASN A 226 -2.88 13.12 -14.14
C ASN A 226 -2.71 14.34 -15.07
N LEU A 227 -3.09 15.55 -14.62
CA LEU A 227 -2.83 16.80 -15.37
C LEU A 227 -1.33 16.92 -15.72
N TYR A 228 -0.45 16.71 -14.73
CA TYR A 228 0.98 16.79 -14.96
C TYR A 228 1.47 15.69 -15.90
N ALA A 229 1.32 14.41 -15.55
CA ALA A 229 1.99 13.32 -16.25
C ALA A 229 1.41 13.02 -17.65
N MET A 230 0.10 13.22 -17.85
CA MET A 230 -0.56 12.94 -19.14
C MET A 230 -0.60 14.16 -20.06
N ASN A 231 -0.71 15.37 -19.48
CA ASN A 231 -0.62 16.67 -20.15
C ASN A 231 -1.34 16.79 -21.51
N ASN A 232 -2.50 16.14 -21.71
CA ASN A 232 -3.02 15.93 -23.06
C ASN A 232 -3.52 17.23 -23.73
N ASN A 233 -3.97 18.20 -22.94
CA ASN A 233 -4.41 19.51 -23.42
C ASN A 233 -3.27 20.53 -23.44
N GLY A 234 -2.31 20.45 -22.51
CA GLY A 234 -1.07 21.23 -22.60
C GLY A 234 -0.26 20.87 -23.85
N GLY A 235 -0.18 19.59 -24.23
CA GLY A 235 0.42 19.15 -25.50
C GLY A 235 -0.30 19.69 -26.75
N ARG A 236 -1.65 19.82 -26.71
CA ARG A 236 -2.43 20.44 -27.79
C ARG A 236 -2.26 21.95 -27.84
N ASN A 237 -2.20 22.61 -26.69
CA ASN A 237 -1.93 24.05 -26.61
C ASN A 237 -0.49 24.40 -26.99
N ALA A 238 0.48 23.51 -26.73
CA ALA A 238 1.83 23.62 -27.25
C ALA A 238 1.88 23.51 -28.79
N ALA A 239 1.13 22.59 -29.40
CA ALA A 239 0.98 22.53 -30.87
C ALA A 239 0.37 23.83 -31.44
N LEU A 240 -0.65 24.38 -30.78
CA LEU A 240 -1.27 25.65 -31.17
C LEU A 240 -0.35 26.86 -30.96
N ALA A 241 0.43 26.90 -29.89
CA ALA A 241 1.39 27.97 -29.63
C ALA A 241 2.55 27.92 -30.62
N HIS A 242 3.18 26.75 -30.78
CA HIS A 242 4.26 26.54 -31.74
C HIS A 242 3.79 26.85 -33.18
N GLY A 243 2.63 26.33 -33.60
CA GLY A 243 2.08 26.57 -34.93
C GLY A 243 1.74 28.03 -35.24
N LYS A 244 1.53 28.89 -34.22
CA LYS A 244 1.33 30.34 -34.41
C LYS A 244 2.62 31.15 -34.47
N LEU A 245 3.74 30.56 -34.05
CA LEU A 245 5.07 31.16 -34.14
C LEU A 245 5.81 30.77 -35.43
N GLN A 246 5.31 29.77 -36.16
CA GLN A 246 5.91 29.34 -37.42
C GLN A 246 5.60 30.34 -38.56
N PRO A 247 6.60 30.67 -39.41
CA PRO A 247 6.39 31.56 -40.55
C PRO A 247 5.42 30.91 -41.55
N ASN A 248 4.62 31.74 -42.23
CA ASN A 248 3.63 31.35 -43.24
C ASN A 248 2.50 30.41 -42.77
N ALA A 249 2.48 29.99 -41.50
CA ALA A 249 1.48 29.08 -40.96
C ALA A 249 0.07 29.67 -41.06
N ARG A 250 -0.77 29.07 -41.91
CA ARG A 250 -2.18 29.49 -42.07
C ARG A 250 -3.14 28.60 -41.27
N TRP A 251 -2.89 27.30 -41.29
CA TRP A 251 -3.72 26.28 -40.66
C TRP A 251 -2.88 25.34 -39.77
N ILE A 252 -3.39 25.04 -38.59
CA ILE A 252 -2.74 24.26 -37.55
C ILE A 252 -3.63 23.06 -37.25
N PHE A 253 -3.10 21.84 -37.40
CA PHE A 253 -3.82 20.59 -37.21
C PHE A 253 -3.24 19.86 -35.96
N PRO A 254 -3.67 20.20 -34.73
CA PRO A 254 -3.18 19.60 -33.47
C PRO A 254 -3.74 18.19 -33.24
N PHE A 255 -3.41 17.24 -34.12
CA PHE A 255 -3.98 15.89 -34.10
C PHE A 255 -3.28 14.98 -33.08
N ASP A 256 -4.03 14.02 -32.54
CA ASP A 256 -3.47 12.97 -31.68
C ASP A 256 -2.41 12.15 -32.44
N GLY A 257 -1.35 11.70 -31.76
CA GLY A 257 -0.18 11.06 -32.37
C GLY A 257 -0.43 9.75 -33.14
N ASN A 258 -1.62 9.16 -33.03
CA ASN A 258 -2.04 7.98 -33.79
C ASN A 258 -3.07 8.28 -34.88
N CYS A 259 -3.22 9.55 -35.29
CA CYS A 259 -3.96 9.92 -36.49
C CYS A 259 -3.16 9.62 -37.76
N PHE A 260 -3.86 9.15 -38.79
CA PHE A 260 -3.32 8.88 -40.12
C PHE A 260 -4.23 9.51 -41.18
N LEU A 261 -3.64 10.26 -42.12
CA LEU A 261 -4.33 10.86 -43.27
C LEU A 261 -3.94 10.13 -44.56
N THR A 262 -4.93 9.71 -45.34
CA THR A 262 -4.72 9.29 -46.73
C THR A 262 -4.74 10.49 -47.68
N THR A 263 -4.38 10.26 -48.95
CA THR A 263 -4.44 11.28 -50.00
C THR A 263 -5.85 11.84 -50.18
N ASN A 264 -6.88 10.97 -50.26
CA ASN A 264 -8.26 11.44 -50.44
C ASN A 264 -8.83 12.10 -49.18
N ALA A 265 -8.44 11.65 -47.98
CA ALA A 265 -8.80 12.32 -46.72
C ALA A 265 -8.24 13.77 -46.67
N PHE A 266 -6.95 13.94 -47.00
CA PHE A 266 -6.32 15.26 -47.04
C PHE A 266 -6.91 16.16 -48.13
N ASN A 267 -7.11 15.63 -49.34
CA ASN A 267 -7.70 16.39 -50.45
C ASN A 267 -9.13 16.84 -50.11
N GLU A 268 -9.96 16.00 -49.47
CA GLU A 268 -11.31 16.41 -49.03
C GLU A 268 -11.24 17.53 -47.98
N ILE A 269 -10.32 17.44 -47.01
CA ILE A 269 -10.08 18.51 -46.03
C ILE A 269 -9.72 19.82 -46.75
N MET A 270 -8.76 19.79 -47.68
CA MET A 270 -8.28 21.02 -48.34
C MET A 270 -9.31 21.67 -49.24
N THR A 271 -10.03 20.91 -50.07
CA THR A 271 -11.13 21.44 -50.90
C THR A 271 -12.22 22.12 -50.05
N GLN A 272 -12.41 21.69 -48.80
CA GLN A 272 -13.39 22.27 -47.89
C GLN A 272 -12.81 23.44 -47.06
N ILE A 273 -11.51 23.44 -46.76
CA ILE A 273 -10.80 24.60 -46.20
C ILE A 273 -10.77 25.76 -47.21
N GLU A 274 -10.50 25.51 -48.48
CA GLU A 274 -10.56 26.52 -49.55
C GLU A 274 -11.95 27.15 -49.67
N ARG A 275 -13.00 26.32 -49.58
CA ARG A 275 -14.40 26.73 -49.71
C ARG A 275 -14.93 27.53 -48.52
N TRP A 276 -14.49 27.23 -47.30
CA TRP A 276 -15.09 27.76 -46.06
C TRP A 276 -14.11 28.52 -45.15
N GLY A 277 -12.80 28.49 -45.43
CA GLY A 277 -11.75 28.98 -44.53
C GLY A 277 -11.62 30.49 -44.41
N LYS A 278 -12.40 31.24 -45.20
CA LYS A 278 -12.62 32.69 -45.00
C LYS A 278 -13.57 32.92 -43.83
N ASP A 279 -14.68 32.19 -43.79
CA ASP A 279 -15.78 32.40 -42.83
C ASP A 279 -15.54 31.69 -41.49
N TYR A 280 -14.84 30.54 -41.50
CA TYR A 280 -14.64 29.69 -40.32
C TYR A 280 -13.18 29.68 -39.86
N LYS A 281 -12.95 29.96 -38.56
CA LYS A 281 -11.63 29.78 -37.89
C LYS A 281 -11.39 28.35 -37.39
N TYR A 282 -12.45 27.53 -37.28
CA TYR A 282 -12.40 26.20 -36.67
C TYR A 282 -13.07 25.15 -37.55
N PHE A 283 -12.42 24.01 -37.70
CA PHE A 283 -12.83 22.90 -38.56
C PHE A 283 -12.77 21.59 -37.78
N VAL A 284 -13.85 20.80 -37.82
CA VAL A 284 -13.97 19.56 -37.06
C VAL A 284 -13.93 18.37 -38.03
N VAL A 285 -12.98 17.47 -37.80
CA VAL A 285 -12.63 16.38 -38.72
C VAL A 285 -13.10 15.03 -38.14
N PRO A 286 -14.16 14.41 -38.69
CA PRO A 286 -14.66 13.10 -38.26
C PRO A 286 -13.57 12.03 -38.25
N MET A 287 -13.56 11.17 -37.23
CA MET A 287 -12.53 10.16 -37.04
C MET A 287 -13.09 8.74 -37.18
N ALA A 288 -12.38 7.88 -37.91
CA ALA A 288 -12.65 6.44 -38.00
C ALA A 288 -11.55 5.64 -37.29
N ARG A 289 -11.91 4.51 -36.69
CA ARG A 289 -10.99 3.67 -35.89
C ARG A 289 -10.66 2.40 -36.66
N LEU A 290 -9.37 2.09 -36.81
CA LEU A 290 -8.92 0.87 -37.46
C LEU A 290 -8.86 -0.31 -36.48
N LEU A 291 -9.18 -1.51 -37.00
CA LEU A 291 -8.95 -2.77 -36.29
C LEU A 291 -7.59 -3.38 -36.63
N ASN A 292 -7.03 -3.03 -37.78
CA ASN A 292 -5.66 -3.36 -38.20
C ASN A 292 -5.13 -2.25 -39.14
N ASN A 293 -3.91 -1.77 -38.94
CA ASN A 293 -3.29 -0.75 -39.79
C ASN A 293 -3.10 -1.22 -41.25
N THR A 294 -2.94 -2.53 -41.50
CA THR A 294 -2.83 -3.10 -42.87
C THR A 294 -4.04 -2.79 -43.76
N GLN A 295 -5.20 -2.45 -43.17
CA GLN A 295 -6.40 -2.01 -43.90
C GLN A 295 -6.13 -0.75 -44.76
N LEU A 296 -5.12 0.06 -44.41
CA LEU A 296 -4.68 1.23 -45.17
C LEU A 296 -3.81 0.91 -46.39
N LEU A 297 -3.23 -0.29 -46.44
CA LEU A 297 -2.30 -0.71 -47.49
C LEU A 297 -2.98 -1.53 -48.59
N VAL A 298 -4.12 -2.16 -48.25
CA VAL A 298 -4.86 -3.08 -49.14
C VAL A 298 -6.29 -2.59 -49.42
N GLY A 299 -6.84 -1.71 -48.57
CA GLY A 299 -8.18 -1.15 -48.73
C GLY A 299 -8.22 0.01 -49.75
N THR A 300 -9.41 0.29 -50.27
CA THR A 300 -9.64 1.46 -51.14
C THR A 300 -9.70 2.74 -50.31
N ASP A 301 -8.96 3.78 -50.73
CA ASP A 301 -8.93 5.10 -50.08
C ASP A 301 -10.28 5.82 -50.25
N THR A 302 -11.23 5.47 -49.40
CA THR A 302 -12.64 5.87 -49.46
C THR A 302 -13.14 6.27 -48.08
N ARG A 303 -14.12 7.18 -48.03
CA ARG A 303 -14.59 7.78 -46.77
C ARG A 303 -15.24 6.72 -45.85
N PRO A 304 -14.67 6.46 -44.66
CA PRO A 304 -15.20 5.47 -43.73
C PRO A 304 -16.39 6.03 -42.92
N GLN A 305 -17.08 5.14 -42.21
CA GLN A 305 -17.98 5.55 -41.13
C GLN A 305 -17.17 6.08 -39.94
N THR A 306 -17.59 7.23 -39.40
CA THR A 306 -16.79 8.03 -38.44
C THR A 306 -17.53 8.29 -37.11
N PRO A 307 -17.88 7.24 -36.33
CA PRO A 307 -18.67 7.37 -35.10
C PRO A 307 -17.85 7.78 -33.85
N GLU A 308 -16.57 8.12 -34.01
CA GLU A 308 -15.61 8.35 -32.92
C GLU A 308 -15.35 9.85 -32.68
N GLU A 309 -14.72 10.19 -31.55
CA GLU A 309 -14.44 11.58 -31.17
C GLU A 309 -13.51 12.27 -32.20
N PRO A 310 -13.96 13.37 -32.85
CA PRO A 310 -13.26 13.96 -33.99
C PRO A 310 -11.95 14.67 -33.62
N GLN A 311 -11.15 15.01 -34.62
CA GLN A 311 -10.05 15.96 -34.50
C GLN A 311 -10.52 17.40 -34.80
N ILE A 312 -9.69 18.39 -34.50
CA ILE A 312 -9.98 19.81 -34.75
C ILE A 312 -8.79 20.46 -35.47
N ILE A 313 -9.08 21.28 -36.47
CA ILE A 313 -8.15 22.14 -37.21
C ILE A 313 -8.48 23.59 -36.86
N PHE A 314 -7.43 24.40 -36.73
CA PHE A 314 -7.48 25.80 -36.30
C PHE A 314 -6.84 26.69 -37.36
N ARG A 315 -7.43 27.85 -37.66
CA ARG A 315 -6.75 28.93 -38.38
C ARG A 315 -5.71 29.59 -37.46
N HIS A 316 -4.61 30.10 -37.98
CA HIS A 316 -3.54 30.72 -37.17
C HIS A 316 -4.05 31.86 -36.26
N ASP A 317 -4.99 32.69 -36.74
CA ASP A 317 -5.66 33.77 -36.02
C ASP A 317 -6.81 33.29 -35.10
N SER A 318 -6.91 31.98 -34.82
CA SER A 318 -7.84 31.45 -33.81
C SER A 318 -7.49 31.92 -32.39
N GLU A 319 -8.47 31.91 -31.50
CA GLU A 319 -8.33 32.38 -30.10
C GLU A 319 -8.56 31.25 -29.08
N GLU A 320 -9.43 30.29 -29.39
CA GLU A 320 -9.78 29.18 -28.49
C GLU A 320 -8.58 28.28 -28.18
N LYS A 321 -8.33 28.03 -26.89
CA LYS A 321 -7.36 27.05 -26.38
C LYS A 321 -8.08 25.89 -25.69
N TYR A 322 -7.45 24.70 -25.66
CA TYR A 322 -7.96 23.58 -24.88
C TYR A 322 -7.89 23.90 -23.38
N ASN A 323 -8.87 23.44 -22.60
CA ASN A 323 -8.87 23.66 -21.15
C ASN A 323 -7.84 22.73 -20.48
N GLU A 324 -6.74 23.28 -19.97
CA GLU A 324 -5.65 22.50 -19.38
C GLU A 324 -6.02 21.87 -18.03
N ASN A 325 -7.09 22.32 -17.37
CA ASN A 325 -7.63 21.69 -16.15
C ASN A 325 -8.48 20.43 -16.45
N MET A 326 -8.64 20.05 -17.73
CA MET A 326 -9.32 18.81 -18.11
C MET A 326 -8.32 17.66 -18.25
N ARG A 327 -8.33 16.72 -17.30
CA ARG A 327 -7.39 15.59 -17.23
C ARG A 327 -7.60 14.51 -18.31
N TYR A 328 -6.61 13.67 -18.53
CA TYR A 328 -6.74 12.56 -19.48
C TYR A 328 -7.83 11.58 -19.01
N GLY A 329 -8.65 11.11 -19.94
CA GLY A 329 -9.80 10.26 -19.66
C GLY A 329 -11.09 10.99 -19.29
N ARG A 330 -11.02 12.27 -18.89
CA ARG A 330 -12.20 13.08 -18.54
C ARG A 330 -12.45 14.19 -19.57
N ARG A 331 -13.17 13.84 -20.65
CA ARG A 331 -13.81 14.77 -21.61
C ARG A 331 -12.88 15.84 -22.25
N SER A 332 -11.56 15.67 -22.22
CA SER A 332 -10.62 16.79 -22.40
C SER A 332 -10.60 17.45 -23.79
N LYS A 333 -10.94 16.72 -24.86
CA LYS A 333 -11.17 17.30 -26.20
C LYS A 333 -12.65 17.62 -26.43
N LEU A 334 -13.55 16.77 -25.95
CA LEU A 334 -15.00 16.96 -25.98
C LEU A 334 -15.48 18.30 -25.39
N GLU A 335 -14.82 18.82 -24.35
CA GLU A 335 -15.07 20.14 -23.78
C GLU A 335 -14.89 21.29 -24.81
N MET A 336 -13.80 21.24 -25.59
CA MET A 336 -13.56 22.19 -26.69
C MET A 336 -14.61 22.04 -27.79
N LEU A 337 -14.99 20.81 -28.15
CA LEU A 337 -16.05 20.58 -29.15
C LEU A 337 -17.38 21.22 -28.71
N TRP A 338 -17.71 21.19 -27.42
CA TRP A 338 -18.89 21.87 -26.88
C TRP A 338 -18.78 23.40 -26.91
N ARG A 339 -17.61 23.99 -26.57
CA ARG A 339 -17.37 25.44 -26.70
C ARG A 339 -17.49 25.96 -28.14
N LEU A 340 -17.10 25.15 -29.11
CA LEU A 340 -17.28 25.43 -30.54
C LEU A 340 -18.73 25.25 -31.02
N GLY A 341 -19.63 24.70 -30.20
CA GLY A 341 -21.04 24.48 -30.53
C GLY A 341 -21.33 23.19 -31.30
N VAL A 342 -20.42 22.21 -31.30
CA VAL A 342 -20.60 20.92 -31.97
C VAL A 342 -21.74 20.13 -31.29
N PRO A 343 -22.77 19.67 -32.04
CA PRO A 343 -23.87 18.91 -31.48
C PRO A 343 -23.40 17.64 -30.76
N SER A 344 -23.86 17.49 -29.52
CA SER A 344 -23.59 16.33 -28.67
C SER A 344 -24.91 15.83 -28.05
N PRO A 345 -25.05 14.54 -27.68
CA PRO A 345 -26.28 14.02 -27.07
C PRO A 345 -26.61 14.71 -25.73
N ARG A 346 -27.44 15.76 -25.79
CA ARG A 346 -27.70 16.75 -24.73
C ARG A 346 -28.04 16.16 -23.35
N LYS A 347 -28.54 14.93 -23.28
CA LYS A 347 -28.89 14.23 -22.03
C LYS A 347 -27.68 13.76 -21.18
N ILE A 348 -26.45 13.80 -21.70
CA ILE A 348 -25.25 13.24 -21.04
C ILE A 348 -24.39 14.32 -20.36
N LEU A 349 -24.57 15.59 -20.70
CA LEU A 349 -23.70 16.70 -20.27
C LEU A 349 -23.99 17.15 -18.84
N ASN A 350 -25.23 17.54 -18.56
CA ASN A 350 -25.67 18.22 -17.32
C ASN A 350 -25.68 17.34 -16.06
N LYS A 351 -25.06 16.16 -16.08
CA LYS A 351 -24.80 15.37 -14.87
C LYS A 351 -23.29 15.26 -14.67
N PRO A 352 -22.73 15.71 -13.52
CA PRO A 352 -21.34 15.45 -13.22
C PRO A 352 -21.14 13.91 -13.17
N PRO A 353 -20.03 13.36 -13.71
CA PRO A 353 -19.86 11.91 -13.82
C PRO A 353 -19.78 11.16 -12.47
N VAL A 354 -19.51 11.90 -11.40
CA VAL A 354 -19.58 11.53 -9.97
C VAL A 354 -19.98 12.78 -9.15
N PRO A 355 -20.65 12.68 -7.99
CA PRO A 355 -21.20 13.83 -7.26
C PRO A 355 -20.21 14.93 -6.86
N TRP A 356 -18.92 14.58 -6.66
CA TRP A 356 -17.86 15.50 -6.23
C TRP A 356 -17.06 16.13 -7.38
N GLU A 357 -17.37 15.81 -8.64
CA GLU A 357 -16.84 16.57 -9.78
C GLU A 357 -17.64 17.86 -9.96
N SER A 358 -16.94 19.00 -9.91
CA SER A 358 -17.49 20.31 -10.28
C SER A 358 -18.16 20.24 -11.66
N HIS A 359 -19.33 20.85 -11.79
CA HIS A 359 -20.08 20.83 -13.05
C HIS A 359 -19.24 21.36 -14.22
N ASP A 360 -19.02 20.52 -15.23
CA ASP A 360 -18.55 20.94 -16.56
C ASP A 360 -19.42 22.12 -17.02
N ALA A 361 -18.80 23.27 -17.31
CA ALA A 361 -19.47 24.58 -17.22
C ALA A 361 -20.79 24.68 -18.05
N PRO A 362 -21.90 25.15 -17.46
CA PRO A 362 -23.22 25.10 -18.09
C PRO A 362 -23.41 26.21 -19.14
N TYR A 363 -22.88 26.01 -20.35
CA TYR A 363 -23.23 26.85 -21.50
C TYR A 363 -24.64 26.51 -22.03
N PHE A 364 -25.65 27.19 -21.47
CA PHE A 364 -27.05 27.08 -21.92
C PHE A 364 -27.30 27.58 -23.36
N SER A 365 -26.34 28.25 -23.99
CA SER A 365 -26.36 28.62 -25.41
C SER A 365 -24.93 28.76 -25.96
N PRO A 366 -24.31 27.67 -26.47
CA PRO A 366 -23.05 27.81 -27.21
C PRO A 366 -23.27 28.61 -28.50
N PRO A 367 -22.27 29.35 -29.00
CA PRO A 367 -22.42 30.16 -30.21
C PRO A 367 -22.83 29.32 -31.43
N LYS A 368 -23.86 29.75 -32.14
CA LYS A 368 -24.22 29.12 -33.43
C LYS A 368 -23.07 29.31 -34.41
N ASN A 369 -22.69 28.23 -35.10
CA ASN A 369 -21.81 28.25 -36.28
C ASN A 369 -20.36 28.73 -36.06
N LYS A 370 -19.75 28.54 -34.87
CA LYS A 370 -18.31 28.78 -34.67
C LYS A 370 -17.41 27.87 -35.55
N TYR A 371 -17.93 26.73 -36.01
CA TYR A 371 -17.16 25.68 -36.67
C TYR A 371 -17.85 25.11 -37.92
N LYS A 372 -17.11 24.36 -38.73
CA LYS A 372 -17.63 23.54 -39.84
C LYS A 372 -17.16 22.08 -39.68
N MET A 373 -18.03 21.09 -39.92
CA MET A 373 -17.59 19.70 -40.13
C MET A 373 -16.93 19.59 -41.51
N ILE A 374 -15.72 19.03 -41.62
CA ILE A 374 -15.06 18.80 -42.91
C ILE A 374 -14.27 17.49 -42.95
N GLY A 375 -14.11 16.92 -44.15
CA GLY A 375 -13.18 15.81 -44.40
C GLY A 375 -13.36 14.61 -43.48
N TRP A 376 -12.27 13.89 -43.21
CA TRP A 376 -12.22 12.76 -42.27
C TRP A 376 -10.75 12.38 -41.97
N VAL A 377 -10.52 11.53 -40.96
CA VAL A 377 -9.17 11.03 -40.60
C VAL A 377 -9.24 9.63 -39.99
N PHE A 378 -8.22 8.79 -40.21
CA PHE A 378 -8.11 7.50 -39.53
C PHE A 378 -7.40 7.64 -38.18
N ARG A 379 -7.74 6.76 -37.23
CA ARG A 379 -7.00 6.50 -36.01
C ARG A 379 -6.45 5.08 -36.06
N LEU A 380 -5.12 4.98 -36.02
CA LEU A 380 -4.39 3.72 -36.01
C LEU A 380 -4.72 2.87 -34.77
N PHE A 381 -4.47 1.58 -34.93
CA PHE A 381 -4.78 0.54 -33.95
C PHE A 381 -4.04 0.78 -32.61
N SER A 382 -4.68 0.40 -31.50
CA SER A 382 -4.12 0.54 -30.15
C SER A 382 -3.46 -0.74 -29.61
N GLY A 383 -3.31 -1.76 -30.43
CA GLY A 383 -2.74 -3.06 -30.04
C GLY A 383 -3.70 -3.95 -29.25
N GLN A 384 -4.96 -3.54 -29.07
CA GLN A 384 -5.92 -4.14 -28.14
C GLN A 384 -7.27 -4.41 -28.83
N ALA A 385 -7.35 -5.49 -29.62
CA ALA A 385 -8.48 -5.77 -30.52
C ALA A 385 -9.86 -5.73 -29.82
N SER A 386 -9.97 -6.35 -28.64
CA SER A 386 -11.19 -6.40 -27.82
C SER A 386 -11.77 -5.03 -27.43
N GLN A 387 -10.94 -3.98 -27.47
CA GLN A 387 -11.34 -2.61 -27.13
C GLN A 387 -11.69 -1.77 -28.37
N GLU A 388 -11.29 -2.17 -29.56
CA GLU A 388 -11.45 -1.34 -30.77
C GLU A 388 -12.68 -1.74 -31.63
N VAL A 389 -13.29 -2.93 -31.40
CA VAL A 389 -14.54 -3.37 -32.04
C VAL A 389 -15.72 -2.43 -31.70
N HIS A 390 -16.59 -2.16 -32.68
CA HIS A 390 -17.81 -1.35 -32.52
C HIS A 390 -18.95 -2.10 -31.76
N LYS A 391 -18.68 -2.53 -30.52
CA LYS A 391 -19.67 -3.10 -29.57
C LYS A 391 -19.85 -2.21 -28.33
N ARG A 392 -21.02 -2.26 -27.71
CA ARG A 392 -21.32 -1.53 -26.46
C ARG A 392 -20.38 -1.94 -25.32
N GLU A 393 -20.11 -3.25 -25.21
CA GLU A 393 -19.15 -3.85 -24.27
C GLU A 393 -17.74 -3.28 -24.45
N ALA A 394 -17.22 -3.27 -25.68
CA ALA A 394 -15.91 -2.70 -26.00
C ALA A 394 -15.82 -1.23 -25.58
N SER A 395 -16.89 -0.45 -25.72
CA SER A 395 -16.91 0.95 -25.24
C SER A 395 -16.84 1.07 -23.70
N ALA A 396 -17.45 0.15 -22.97
CA ALA A 396 -17.32 0.07 -21.51
C ALA A 396 -15.91 -0.40 -21.09
N LEU A 397 -15.37 -1.42 -21.76
CA LEU A 397 -14.02 -1.94 -21.55
C LEU A 397 -12.95 -0.87 -21.83
N ARG A 398 -13.09 -0.07 -22.90
CA ARG A 398 -12.26 1.12 -23.18
C ARG A 398 -12.24 2.13 -22.02
N ALA A 399 -13.38 2.32 -21.35
CA ALA A 399 -13.48 3.25 -20.23
C ALA A 399 -12.82 2.68 -18.97
N PHE A 400 -13.08 1.40 -18.66
CA PHE A 400 -12.49 0.67 -17.53
C PHE A 400 -10.96 0.55 -17.66
N ASN A 401 -10.46 0.02 -18.79
CA ASN A 401 -9.03 -0.15 -19.04
C ASN A 401 -8.28 1.18 -19.08
N ARG A 402 -8.93 2.30 -19.41
CA ARG A 402 -8.31 3.63 -19.31
C ARG A 402 -8.14 4.06 -17.85
N LEU A 403 -9.14 3.85 -16.99
CA LEU A 403 -9.03 4.20 -15.57
C LEU A 403 -7.93 3.37 -14.89
N LEU A 404 -7.88 2.06 -15.17
CA LEU A 404 -6.78 1.19 -14.73
C LEU A 404 -5.42 1.68 -15.23
N ALA A 405 -5.29 2.00 -16.52
CA ALA A 405 -4.03 2.48 -17.09
C ALA A 405 -3.59 3.85 -16.54
N ILE A 406 -4.52 4.72 -16.15
CA ILE A 406 -4.20 5.99 -15.47
C ILE A 406 -3.63 5.71 -14.07
N GLN A 407 -4.27 4.82 -13.30
CA GLN A 407 -3.81 4.47 -11.96
C GLN A 407 -2.46 3.74 -11.99
N ASP A 408 -2.34 2.68 -12.80
CA ASP A 408 -1.13 1.86 -12.91
C ASP A 408 0.09 2.66 -13.35
N PHE A 409 -0.10 3.57 -14.32
CA PHE A 409 0.95 4.47 -14.78
C PHE A 409 1.38 5.47 -13.69
N LEU A 410 0.44 6.13 -13.01
CA LEU A 410 0.76 7.12 -11.96
C LEU A 410 1.36 6.46 -10.71
N ASP A 411 0.84 5.31 -10.28
CA ASP A 411 1.44 4.48 -9.23
C ASP A 411 2.87 4.03 -9.61
N GLY A 412 3.11 3.73 -10.89
CA GLY A 412 4.41 3.37 -11.43
C GLY A 412 5.42 4.53 -11.48
N ILE A 413 4.97 5.78 -11.68
CA ILE A 413 5.83 6.97 -11.53
C ILE A 413 6.23 7.14 -10.07
N ASP A 414 5.25 7.11 -9.16
CA ASP A 414 5.52 7.31 -7.73
C ASP A 414 6.42 6.18 -7.18
N GLU A 415 6.26 4.93 -7.62
CA GLU A 415 7.22 3.85 -7.34
C GLU A 415 8.61 4.11 -7.93
N LYS A 416 8.71 4.52 -9.21
CA LYS A 416 10.00 4.78 -9.88
C LYS A 416 10.78 5.86 -9.13
N ILE A 417 10.13 6.95 -8.74
CA ILE A 417 10.72 8.06 -7.96
C ILE A 417 11.07 7.60 -6.53
N ALA A 418 10.18 6.85 -5.87
CA ALA A 418 10.43 6.31 -4.52
C ALA A 418 11.70 5.45 -4.49
N ARG A 419 11.88 4.57 -5.49
CA ARG A 419 13.07 3.71 -5.61
C ARG A 419 14.32 4.51 -6.05
N SER A 420 14.27 5.25 -7.16
CA SER A 420 15.46 5.83 -7.79
C SER A 420 15.91 7.19 -7.24
N THR A 421 14.98 8.00 -6.70
CA THR A 421 15.25 9.38 -6.27
C THR A 421 15.18 9.52 -4.75
N GLN A 422 14.21 8.88 -4.10
CA GLN A 422 14.01 8.96 -2.65
C GLN A 422 14.70 7.82 -1.87
N GLY A 423 15.19 6.80 -2.57
CA GLY A 423 15.99 5.71 -2.01
C GLY A 423 15.19 4.76 -1.12
N PHE A 424 14.08 4.21 -1.62
CA PHE A 424 13.37 3.11 -0.96
C PHE A 424 14.26 1.86 -0.89
N ASP A 425 14.31 1.23 0.28
CA ASP A 425 14.91 -0.11 0.47
C ASP A 425 14.06 -0.92 1.45
N ALA A 426 13.54 -2.06 0.99
CA ALA A 426 12.79 -3.01 1.80
C ALA A 426 13.60 -3.61 2.97
N ASN A 427 14.93 -3.55 2.91
CA ASN A 427 15.84 -4.09 3.93
C ASN A 427 16.27 -3.05 4.97
N ARG A 428 15.97 -1.76 4.79
CA ARG A 428 16.13 -0.73 5.84
C ARG A 428 15.18 -1.03 7.00
N LEU A 429 15.58 -0.69 8.23
CA LEU A 429 14.67 -0.68 9.36
C LEU A 429 13.58 0.39 9.16
N PHE A 430 12.34 0.05 9.51
CA PHE A 430 11.16 0.92 9.35
C PHE A 430 10.83 1.62 10.67
N LEU A 431 10.70 0.88 11.77
CA LEU A 431 10.34 1.43 13.08
C LEU A 431 11.54 2.10 13.76
N TYR A 432 12.69 1.42 13.79
CA TYR A 432 13.87 1.88 14.51
C TYR A 432 14.81 2.66 13.57
N ASP A 433 15.09 3.93 13.86
CA ASP A 433 16.10 4.67 13.09
C ASP A 433 17.50 4.05 13.29
N GLU A 434 18.10 3.61 12.19
CA GLU A 434 19.38 2.90 12.21
C GLU A 434 20.53 3.75 12.73
N LYS A 435 20.50 5.08 12.53
CA LYS A 435 21.55 5.97 13.03
C LYS A 435 21.47 6.06 14.55
N SER A 436 20.28 6.31 15.08
CA SER A 436 20.02 6.42 16.52
C SER A 436 20.26 5.10 17.27
N LEU A 437 19.85 3.96 16.69
CA LEU A 437 20.10 2.63 17.26
C LEU A 437 21.61 2.32 17.33
N ASN A 438 22.36 2.56 16.25
CA ASN A 438 23.81 2.37 16.26
C ASN A 438 24.53 3.37 17.19
N GLN A 439 24.02 4.60 17.33
CA GLN A 439 24.54 5.56 18.32
C GLN A 439 24.33 5.03 19.74
N ALA A 440 23.12 4.56 20.10
CA ALA A 440 22.85 3.98 21.41
C ALA A 440 23.80 2.81 21.73
N ARG A 441 24.07 1.92 20.76
CA ARG A 441 25.07 0.85 20.88
C ARG A 441 26.48 1.36 21.16
N LEU A 442 26.93 2.41 20.47
CA LEU A 442 28.24 3.02 20.71
C LEU A 442 28.33 3.71 22.08
N HIS A 443 27.23 4.27 22.60
CA HIS A 443 27.17 4.82 23.96
C HIS A 443 27.18 3.72 25.03
N TYR A 444 26.48 2.60 24.81
CA TYR A 444 26.58 1.41 25.67
C TYR A 444 28.03 0.90 25.79
N TRP A 445 28.73 0.74 24.65
CA TRP A 445 30.14 0.32 24.63
C TRP A 445 31.13 1.34 25.23
N ARG A 446 30.70 2.59 25.45
CA ARG A 446 31.46 3.62 26.18
C ARG A 446 31.14 3.64 27.68
N GLY A 447 30.23 2.79 28.16
CA GLY A 447 29.82 2.76 29.57
C GLY A 447 28.85 3.86 29.98
N ASP A 448 28.00 4.37 29.07
CA ASP A 448 26.92 5.30 29.43
C ASP A 448 25.98 4.64 30.45
N GLU A 449 25.92 5.15 31.68
CA GLU A 449 25.18 4.55 32.80
C GLU A 449 23.68 4.38 32.48
N LYS A 450 23.06 5.37 31.82
CA LYS A 450 21.61 5.36 31.55
C LYS A 450 21.26 4.31 30.51
N ILE A 451 22.05 4.21 29.45
CA ILE A 451 21.85 3.22 28.39
C ILE A 451 22.22 1.82 28.90
N THR A 452 23.32 1.70 29.67
CA THR A 452 23.73 0.44 30.32
C THR A 452 22.63 -0.12 31.22
N ARG A 453 21.95 0.73 31.99
CA ARG A 453 20.82 0.30 32.84
C ARG A 453 19.65 -0.28 32.04
N VAL A 454 19.36 0.24 30.83
CA VAL A 454 18.34 -0.32 29.92
C VAL A 454 18.83 -1.61 29.26
N VAL A 455 20.09 -1.66 28.80
CA VAL A 455 20.67 -2.84 28.17
C VAL A 455 20.81 -4.00 29.17
N ASN A 456 21.06 -3.73 30.45
CA ASN A 456 21.09 -4.78 31.47
C ASN A 456 19.73 -5.46 31.67
N VAL A 457 18.60 -4.73 31.56
CA VAL A 457 17.24 -5.32 31.58
C VAL A 457 17.02 -6.20 30.34
N MET A 458 17.47 -5.73 29.17
CA MET A 458 17.42 -6.49 27.92
C MET A 458 18.22 -7.81 27.99
N LEU A 459 19.41 -7.77 28.59
CA LEU A 459 20.27 -8.94 28.77
C LEU A 459 19.73 -9.90 29.84
N ASP A 460 19.30 -9.41 31.00
CA ASP A 460 18.62 -10.21 32.03
C ASP A 460 17.40 -10.95 31.46
N ARG A 461 16.56 -10.26 30.67
CA ARG A 461 15.41 -10.87 29.99
C ARG A 461 15.87 -11.93 28.98
N ALA A 462 16.87 -11.63 28.14
CA ALA A 462 17.41 -12.56 27.15
C ALA A 462 18.06 -13.82 27.76
N ASP A 463 18.79 -13.70 28.87
CA ASP A 463 19.37 -14.83 29.59
C ASP A 463 18.33 -15.60 30.41
N THR A 464 17.32 -14.92 30.98
CA THR A 464 16.16 -15.58 31.60
C THR A 464 15.44 -16.46 30.59
N MET A 465 15.15 -15.94 29.38
CA MET A 465 14.53 -16.70 28.29
C MET A 465 15.42 -17.86 27.82
N SER A 466 16.72 -17.61 27.63
CA SER A 466 17.68 -18.63 27.20
C SER A 466 17.85 -19.75 28.23
N SER A 467 17.69 -19.44 29.52
CA SER A 467 17.79 -20.40 30.62
C SER A 467 16.48 -21.17 30.81
N TYR A 468 15.33 -20.50 30.73
CA TYR A 468 14.02 -21.16 30.77
C TYR A 468 13.88 -22.19 29.64
N ALA A 469 14.27 -21.83 28.41
CA ALA A 469 14.25 -22.75 27.27
C ALA A 469 15.23 -23.93 27.45
N ALA A 470 16.43 -23.70 27.97
CA ALA A 470 17.39 -24.77 28.27
C ALA A 470 16.88 -25.74 29.36
N ASN A 471 16.24 -25.22 30.41
CA ASN A 471 15.62 -26.02 31.46
C ASN A 471 14.45 -26.84 30.92
N TRP A 472 13.60 -26.25 30.08
CA TRP A 472 12.47 -26.92 29.43
C TRP A 472 12.94 -28.10 28.56
N TYR A 473 13.92 -27.88 27.66
CA TYR A 473 14.51 -28.96 26.86
C TYR A 473 15.21 -30.04 27.70
N SER A 474 15.86 -29.65 28.81
CA SER A 474 16.46 -30.63 29.75
C SER A 474 15.40 -31.52 30.39
N SER A 475 14.27 -30.94 30.81
CA SER A 475 13.14 -31.67 31.41
C SER A 475 12.39 -32.58 30.43
N ALA A 476 12.59 -32.41 29.11
CA ALA A 476 11.87 -33.16 28.08
C ALA A 476 12.58 -34.46 27.64
N ASN A 477 13.93 -34.49 27.58
CA ASN A 477 14.66 -35.47 26.75
C ASN A 477 15.71 -36.38 27.45
N GLY A 478 16.05 -36.20 28.74
CA GLY A 478 16.64 -37.26 29.59
C GLY A 478 17.96 -37.99 29.19
N LEU A 479 18.81 -37.42 28.32
CA LEU A 479 20.04 -38.06 27.80
C LEU A 479 21.34 -37.69 28.59
N PRO A 480 22.53 -38.20 28.19
CA PRO A 480 23.88 -37.70 28.53
C PRO A 480 24.48 -36.76 27.46
N ILE A 481 25.49 -35.94 27.81
CA ILE A 481 26.19 -34.95 26.95
C ILE A 481 27.68 -34.95 27.29
N ASP A 482 28.52 -34.87 26.27
CA ASP A 482 29.97 -34.76 26.39
C ASP A 482 30.46 -33.30 26.49
N ALA A 483 31.55 -33.10 27.22
CA ALA A 483 32.15 -31.79 27.51
C ALA A 483 33.08 -31.26 26.40
N SER A 484 33.51 -32.10 25.44
CA SER A 484 34.36 -31.66 24.33
C SER A 484 33.64 -30.73 23.36
N THR A 485 32.31 -30.86 23.23
CA THR A 485 31.48 -30.09 22.29
C THR A 485 30.92 -28.81 22.93
N GLN A 486 31.78 -27.83 23.22
CA GLN A 486 31.32 -26.47 23.56
C GLN A 486 31.02 -25.73 22.23
N VAL A 487 29.80 -25.38 21.84
CA VAL A 487 28.63 -24.85 22.58
C VAL A 487 28.00 -25.79 23.61
N LYS A 488 28.16 -25.44 24.89
CA LYS A 488 27.49 -26.11 26.02
C LYS A 488 25.97 -25.96 25.93
N PHE A 489 25.30 -26.97 25.39
CA PHE A 489 24.05 -27.42 26.00
C PHE A 489 24.43 -28.12 27.31
N LEU A 490 23.91 -27.64 28.44
CA LEU A 490 23.98 -28.39 29.69
C LEU A 490 22.75 -29.28 29.76
N GLN A 491 22.96 -30.55 30.08
CA GLN A 491 21.92 -31.38 30.67
C GLN A 491 21.93 -31.21 32.19
N LEU A 492 20.75 -31.35 32.75
CA LEU A 492 20.53 -31.40 34.17
C LEU A 492 20.14 -32.85 34.52
N LYS A 493 20.89 -33.47 35.42
CA LYS A 493 20.37 -34.64 36.14
C LYS A 493 19.15 -34.16 36.92
N THR A 494 17.98 -34.72 36.62
CA THR A 494 16.78 -34.56 37.44
C THR A 494 16.72 -35.72 38.44
N ASP A 495 16.68 -35.39 39.72
CA ASP A 495 16.08 -36.26 40.75
C ASP A 495 14.73 -35.65 41.19
N PRO A 496 13.81 -36.46 41.74
CA PRO A 496 12.53 -36.63 41.02
C PRO A 496 11.36 -35.74 41.48
N SER A 497 10.34 -35.72 40.61
CA SER A 497 9.02 -35.14 40.87
C SER A 497 8.29 -35.87 42.02
N PRO A 498 7.52 -35.18 42.90
CA PRO A 498 6.98 -35.75 44.14
C PRO A 498 5.78 -36.69 43.92
N ALA A 499 6.05 -37.89 43.40
CA ALA A 499 5.06 -38.94 43.14
C ALA A 499 5.30 -40.24 43.93
N LEU A 500 6.23 -40.25 44.89
CA LEU A 500 6.53 -41.37 45.80
C LEU A 500 6.54 -40.88 47.25
N LEU A 501 5.35 -40.66 47.83
CA LEU A 501 5.19 -40.21 49.23
C LEU A 501 4.52 -41.26 50.15
N GLU A 502 4.41 -42.51 49.70
CA GLU A 502 3.77 -43.61 50.47
C GLU A 502 4.68 -44.81 50.80
N ASP A 503 5.78 -45.06 50.07
CA ASP A 503 6.62 -46.26 50.29
C ASP A 503 7.85 -46.06 51.20
N GLU A 504 8.45 -44.85 51.30
CA GLU A 504 9.66 -44.65 52.13
C GLU A 504 9.39 -44.55 53.64
N ARG A 505 8.12 -44.54 54.07
CA ARG A 505 7.74 -44.43 55.50
C ARG A 505 7.92 -45.72 56.31
N LYS A 506 8.98 -46.49 56.02
CA LYS A 506 9.26 -47.82 56.62
C LYS A 506 10.72 -48.17 56.88
N ASN A 507 11.70 -47.40 56.38
CA ASN A 507 13.13 -47.75 56.53
C ASN A 507 13.94 -46.78 57.40
N GLU A 508 13.33 -45.76 58.02
CA GLU A 508 13.97 -44.97 59.09
C GLU A 508 13.91 -45.70 60.45
N GLU A 509 14.56 -46.88 60.56
CA GLU A 509 14.72 -47.55 61.86
C GLU A 509 15.98 -48.43 61.93
N THR A 510 17.18 -47.85 61.78
CA THR A 510 18.42 -48.38 62.40
C THR A 510 19.60 -47.39 62.40
N ASN A 511 20.46 -47.51 63.41
CA ASN A 511 21.80 -46.93 63.56
C ASN A 511 21.97 -45.40 63.45
N VAL A 512 21.68 -44.77 64.59
CA VAL A 512 22.51 -43.71 65.18
C VAL A 512 23.93 -44.25 65.46
N ASP A 513 24.87 -43.36 65.80
CA ASP A 513 26.25 -43.60 66.30
C ASP A 513 27.35 -43.97 65.28
N ASP A 514 27.96 -42.93 64.69
CA ASP A 514 29.40 -42.59 64.75
C ASP A 514 29.65 -41.32 63.89
N VAL A 515 30.55 -40.35 64.14
CA VAL A 515 31.27 -39.78 65.29
C VAL A 515 32.14 -38.64 64.68
N TYR A 516 32.42 -37.54 65.40
CA TYR A 516 33.25 -36.41 64.90
C TYR A 516 34.76 -36.73 64.89
N GLN A 517 35.50 -36.49 63.78
CA GLN A 517 36.97 -36.21 63.62
C GLN A 517 37.28 -36.05 62.09
N GLN A 518 38.22 -35.27 61.51
CA GLN A 518 39.11 -34.12 61.82
C GLN A 518 38.96 -33.11 60.63
N GLN A 519 39.35 -31.83 60.58
CA GLN A 519 40.28 -30.94 61.31
C GLN A 519 41.73 -30.80 60.76
N GLU A 520 41.92 -29.76 59.92
CA GLU A 520 43.11 -28.89 59.72
C GLU A 520 44.43 -29.37 59.03
N GLU A 521 45.00 -28.42 58.27
CA GLU A 521 46.39 -28.21 57.77
C GLU A 521 47.20 -29.21 56.90
N VAL A 522 47.91 -28.62 55.91
CA VAL A 522 49.33 -28.77 55.46
C VAL A 522 49.40 -28.26 53.99
N ILE A 523 49.62 -26.97 53.70
CA ILE A 523 50.89 -26.18 53.63
C ILE A 523 51.84 -26.61 52.47
N LYS A 524 52.39 -25.60 51.75
CA LYS A 524 53.45 -25.60 50.69
C LYS A 524 52.96 -25.75 49.23
N SER A 525 53.44 -24.97 48.24
CA SER A 525 54.32 -23.79 48.26
C SER A 525 54.17 -22.89 47.01
N ASN A 526 54.45 -21.58 47.17
CA ASN A 526 55.48 -20.80 46.48
C ASN A 526 56.31 -21.53 45.36
N ASP A 527 56.77 -20.90 44.27
CA ASP A 527 57.20 -19.50 44.05
C ASP A 527 57.15 -19.04 42.56
N SER A 528 56.98 -17.73 42.32
CA SER A 528 57.62 -16.89 41.26
C SER A 528 57.47 -17.27 39.75
N ALA A 529 57.74 -16.42 38.75
CA ALA A 529 58.22 -15.02 38.68
C ALA A 529 57.64 -14.31 37.43
N SER A 530 57.81 -12.99 37.32
CA SER A 530 57.37 -12.16 36.18
C SER A 530 58.47 -11.24 35.63
N ILE A 531 58.79 -11.36 34.33
CA ILE A 531 59.55 -10.42 33.46
C ILE A 531 58.97 -10.67 32.03
N GLU A 532 58.51 -9.77 31.16
CA GLU A 532 58.65 -8.31 30.87
C GLU A 532 59.36 -8.08 29.50
N GLN A 533 58.74 -7.29 28.59
CA GLN A 533 59.32 -6.56 27.43
C GLN A 533 59.96 -7.36 26.25
N ASP A 534 60.05 -6.88 24.99
CA ASP A 534 59.29 -5.86 24.19
C ASP A 534 59.64 -5.97 22.67
N VAL A 535 59.04 -5.11 21.82
CA VAL A 535 59.60 -4.53 20.54
C VAL A 535 59.72 -5.37 19.23
N MET A 536 58.80 -5.07 18.28
CA MET A 536 58.98 -4.67 16.85
C MET A 536 59.50 -5.57 15.70
N LEU A 537 58.80 -5.44 14.54
CA LEU A 537 59.24 -5.53 13.12
C LEU A 537 59.71 -6.92 12.57
N ASP A 538 59.65 -7.27 11.27
CA ASP A 538 59.28 -6.52 10.04
C ASP A 538 58.68 -7.40 8.89
N GLU A 539 58.59 -6.85 7.67
CA GLU A 539 57.85 -7.24 6.45
C GLU A 539 58.11 -8.60 5.71
N GLU A 540 57.09 -8.99 4.92
CA GLU A 540 57.11 -9.40 3.48
C GLU A 540 57.11 -10.86 2.90
N GLN A 541 56.40 -10.94 1.75
CA GLN A 541 56.48 -11.79 0.55
C GLN A 541 56.08 -13.30 0.45
N ASN A 542 55.02 -13.50 -0.34
CA ASN A 542 54.88 -14.35 -1.54
C ASN A 542 55.37 -15.82 -1.58
N HIS A 543 54.48 -16.71 -2.05
CA HIS A 543 54.80 -17.51 -3.25
C HIS A 543 53.56 -17.91 -4.08
N VAL A 544 53.77 -18.13 -5.38
CA VAL A 544 52.77 -18.54 -6.40
C VAL A 544 53.22 -19.86 -7.04
N ILE A 545 52.24 -20.69 -7.47
CA ILE A 545 52.24 -21.70 -8.57
C ILE A 545 50.83 -22.36 -8.50
N THR A 546 49.88 -22.30 -9.46
CA THR A 546 49.80 -22.53 -10.93
C THR A 546 49.83 -24.00 -11.38
N ASN A 547 48.66 -24.50 -11.82
CA ASN A 547 48.37 -25.32 -13.01
C ASN A 547 46.87 -25.70 -12.92
N GLU A 548 46.01 -25.64 -13.95
CA GLU A 548 46.05 -26.28 -15.29
C GLU A 548 45.98 -27.83 -15.22
N SER A 549 45.12 -28.54 -15.97
CA SER A 549 44.19 -28.12 -17.04
C SER A 549 43.20 -29.25 -17.44
N GLN A 550 41.99 -28.89 -17.94
CA GLN A 550 41.20 -29.65 -18.95
C GLN A 550 40.70 -31.08 -18.54
N GLN A 551 39.76 -31.78 -19.21
CA GLN A 551 38.70 -31.46 -20.20
C GLN A 551 37.63 -32.58 -20.20
N GLN A 552 36.38 -32.27 -20.55
CA GLN A 552 35.40 -33.16 -21.24
C GLN A 552 34.97 -34.49 -20.53
N SER A 553 33.82 -35.13 -20.82
CA SER A 553 32.58 -34.74 -21.54
C SER A 553 31.44 -35.73 -21.22
N THR A 554 30.21 -35.44 -21.69
CA THR A 554 29.14 -36.33 -22.22
C THR A 554 29.29 -37.87 -22.04
N GLU A 555 28.25 -38.68 -21.82
CA GLU A 555 26.78 -38.51 -21.81
C GLU A 555 26.13 -39.84 -21.37
N ASN A 556 24.90 -39.82 -20.83
CA ASN A 556 23.90 -40.93 -20.92
C ASN A 556 24.30 -42.33 -20.36
N SER A 557 23.42 -43.32 -20.15
CA SER A 557 21.99 -43.30 -19.79
C SER A 557 21.62 -44.63 -19.05
N ASP A 558 20.37 -44.73 -18.61
CA ASP A 558 19.56 -45.96 -18.53
C ASP A 558 19.92 -47.14 -17.57
N THR A 559 19.04 -47.27 -16.58
CA THR A 559 18.27 -48.50 -16.25
C THR A 559 18.81 -49.62 -15.32
N THR A 560 17.95 -49.88 -14.31
CA THR A 560 17.50 -51.19 -13.79
C THR A 560 18.40 -52.12 -12.95
N ASN A 561 17.91 -52.28 -11.70
CA ASN A 561 17.55 -53.56 -11.06
C ASN A 561 18.61 -54.50 -10.42
N LEU A 562 18.51 -54.51 -9.08
CA LEU A 562 18.23 -55.67 -8.21
C LEU A 562 19.34 -56.67 -7.83
N ASN A 563 19.29 -57.00 -6.52
CA ASN A 563 19.74 -58.22 -5.82
C ASN A 563 21.27 -58.40 -5.64
N GLU A 564 21.75 -58.32 -4.38
CA GLU A 564 21.92 -59.46 -3.43
C GLU A 564 22.99 -60.46 -3.90
N THR A 565 24.11 -60.71 -3.21
CA THR A 565 24.22 -61.10 -1.78
C THR A 565 25.64 -60.92 -1.20
N ASN A 566 25.73 -60.86 0.15
CA ASN A 566 26.81 -61.28 1.08
C ASN A 566 28.20 -61.70 0.51
N THR A 567 29.34 -61.30 1.10
CA THR A 567 29.80 -61.91 2.38
C THR A 567 31.00 -61.20 3.07
N ASN A 568 30.84 -60.96 4.37
CA ASN A 568 31.77 -61.20 5.50
C ASN A 568 33.28 -60.80 5.51
N ASN A 569 33.58 -59.97 6.53
CA ASN A 569 34.69 -60.08 7.51
C ASN A 569 36.15 -59.74 7.15
N ILE A 570 36.77 -58.89 8.00
CA ILE A 570 37.86 -59.26 8.94
C ILE A 570 37.95 -58.22 10.09
N PHE A 571 38.30 -58.70 11.29
CA PHE A 571 38.50 -57.96 12.58
C PHE A 571 39.99 -57.57 12.78
N PRO A 572 40.44 -56.67 13.69
CA PRO A 572 40.10 -56.54 15.13
C PRO A 572 39.79 -55.10 15.63
N SER A 573 39.16 -54.79 16.78
CA SER A 573 38.87 -55.45 18.08
C SER A 573 39.89 -55.28 19.22
N SER A 574 39.68 -54.28 20.08
CA SER A 574 39.94 -54.30 21.54
C SER A 574 39.45 -53.00 22.20
N SER A 575 39.17 -52.89 23.50
CA SER A 575 38.29 -53.70 24.36
C SER A 575 38.27 -53.07 25.76
N GLY A 576 37.14 -52.54 26.21
CA GLY A 576 37.01 -51.89 27.53
C GLY A 576 35.70 -51.13 27.61
N GLY A 577 34.64 -51.80 28.07
CA GLY A 577 33.27 -51.30 27.90
C GLY A 577 32.51 -51.13 29.21
N GLU A 578 31.89 -49.96 29.37
CA GLU A 578 30.56 -49.90 29.95
C GLU A 578 29.52 -50.17 28.86
N LYS A 579 28.38 -50.78 29.21
CA LYS A 579 27.28 -50.98 28.27
C LYS A 579 26.50 -49.66 28.13
N PRO A 580 26.28 -49.13 26.91
CA PRO A 580 25.42 -47.96 26.74
C PRO A 580 24.00 -48.29 27.24
N LYS A 581 23.44 -47.44 28.11
CA LYS A 581 22.04 -47.58 28.52
C LYS A 581 21.15 -47.44 27.28
N LYS A 582 20.30 -48.43 27.03
CA LYS A 582 19.41 -48.45 25.87
C LYS A 582 18.20 -47.55 26.14
N TYR A 583 18.30 -46.28 25.76
CA TYR A 583 17.20 -45.33 25.81
C TYR A 583 16.06 -45.78 24.89
N ILE A 584 14.83 -45.81 25.42
CA ILE A 584 13.65 -46.27 24.69
C ILE A 584 13.01 -45.07 23.99
N GLY A 585 12.81 -45.13 22.67
CA GLY A 585 12.08 -44.12 21.90
C GLY A 585 12.92 -43.02 21.24
N VAL A 586 14.25 -43.12 21.28
CA VAL A 586 15.17 -42.19 20.59
C VAL A 586 15.97 -42.97 19.55
N GLU A 587 15.88 -42.55 18.28
CA GLU A 587 16.69 -43.10 17.19
C GLU A 587 17.89 -42.18 16.92
N VAL A 588 18.90 -42.71 16.23
CA VAL A 588 20.11 -41.95 15.85
C VAL A 588 20.15 -41.91 14.33
N ASP A 589 20.19 -40.71 13.76
CA ASP A 589 20.25 -40.56 12.30
C ASP A 589 21.62 -40.97 11.72
N GLU A 590 21.70 -41.03 10.39
CA GLU A 590 22.91 -41.40 9.64
C GLU A 590 24.10 -40.44 9.87
N PHE A 591 23.90 -39.31 10.57
CA PHE A 591 24.91 -38.33 10.97
C PHE A 591 25.19 -38.33 12.48
N GLY A 592 24.69 -39.33 13.22
CA GLY A 592 24.95 -39.49 14.66
C GLY A 592 24.08 -38.61 15.57
N ARG A 593 22.98 -38.01 15.07
CA ARG A 593 22.13 -37.10 15.83
C ARG A 593 20.92 -37.82 16.42
N PHE A 594 20.65 -37.60 17.70
CA PHE A 594 19.47 -38.13 18.38
C PHE A 594 18.18 -37.48 17.87
N VAL A 595 17.25 -38.30 17.38
CA VAL A 595 15.92 -37.90 16.92
C VAL A 595 14.88 -38.45 17.90
N SER A 596 14.03 -37.58 18.44
CA SER A 596 12.87 -37.98 19.23
C SER A 596 11.64 -38.07 18.35
N ASN A 597 11.00 -39.24 18.33
CA ASN A 597 9.79 -39.48 17.55
C ASN A 597 8.50 -39.00 18.27
N THR A 598 8.61 -38.44 19.48
CA THR A 598 7.51 -37.75 20.18
C THR A 598 7.64 -36.22 20.04
N PRO A 599 6.64 -35.53 19.43
CA PRO A 599 6.66 -34.07 19.33
C PRO A 599 6.44 -33.43 20.70
N VAL A 600 7.45 -32.73 21.21
CA VAL A 600 7.36 -32.02 22.49
C VAL A 600 6.30 -30.90 22.39
N PRO A 601 5.29 -30.85 23.26
CA PRO A 601 4.18 -29.90 23.14
C PRO A 601 4.68 -28.47 23.37
N LEU A 602 4.71 -27.67 22.30
CA LEU A 602 5.19 -26.28 22.35
C LEU A 602 4.37 -25.44 23.36
N PRO A 603 5.02 -24.54 24.12
CA PRO A 603 4.31 -23.65 25.04
C PRO A 603 3.35 -22.72 24.27
N ASN A 604 2.16 -22.51 24.82
CA ASN A 604 1.15 -21.62 24.25
C ASN A 604 1.56 -20.15 24.48
N VAL A 605 2.08 -19.48 23.44
CA VAL A 605 2.59 -18.11 23.49
C VAL A 605 1.86 -17.27 22.43
N SER A 606 1.37 -16.08 22.81
CA SER A 606 0.74 -15.16 21.85
C SER A 606 1.72 -14.66 20.79
N THR A 607 1.24 -14.35 19.59
CA THR A 607 2.06 -13.79 18.51
C THR A 607 2.75 -12.50 18.95
N SER A 608 2.02 -11.64 19.66
CA SER A 608 2.56 -10.38 20.21
C SER A 608 3.75 -10.59 21.17
N GLU A 609 3.72 -11.67 21.95
CA GLU A 609 4.78 -12.03 22.90
C GLU A 609 5.95 -12.74 22.22
N LEU A 610 5.67 -13.61 21.25
CA LEU A 610 6.70 -14.22 20.40
C LEU A 610 7.53 -13.14 19.69
N PHE A 611 6.87 -12.11 19.16
CA PHE A 611 7.51 -10.96 18.49
C PHE A 611 8.33 -10.11 19.47
N GLU A 612 7.82 -9.83 20.68
CA GLU A 612 8.56 -9.16 21.76
C GLU A 612 9.83 -9.95 22.17
N ASN A 613 9.69 -11.26 22.32
CA ASN A 613 10.78 -12.18 22.68
C ASN A 613 11.88 -12.25 21.60
N ILE A 614 11.50 -12.41 20.32
CA ILE A 614 12.44 -12.40 19.18
C ILE A 614 13.17 -11.05 19.10
N THR A 615 12.47 -9.94 19.31
CA THR A 615 13.04 -8.59 19.29
C THR A 615 14.03 -8.38 20.44
N THR A 616 13.67 -8.81 21.65
CA THR A 616 14.55 -8.75 22.83
C THR A 616 15.86 -9.50 22.61
N LEU A 617 15.81 -10.73 22.10
CA LEU A 617 17.00 -11.52 21.79
C LEU A 617 17.83 -10.90 20.64
N THR A 618 17.16 -10.31 19.64
CA THR A 618 17.84 -9.62 18.52
C THR A 618 18.57 -8.37 18.99
N PHE A 619 17.96 -7.57 19.86
CA PHE A 619 18.57 -6.38 20.43
C PHE A 619 19.67 -6.75 21.43
N ALA A 620 19.47 -7.78 22.26
CA ALA A 620 20.51 -8.32 23.15
C ALA A 620 21.78 -8.71 22.36
N HIS A 621 21.62 -9.34 21.19
CA HIS A 621 22.75 -9.56 20.27
C HIS A 621 23.33 -8.25 19.72
N HIS A 622 22.49 -7.32 19.25
CA HIS A 622 22.95 -6.04 18.69
C HIS A 622 23.81 -5.24 19.68
N PHE A 623 23.42 -5.16 20.96
CA PHE A 623 24.16 -4.41 21.98
C PHE A 623 25.37 -5.18 22.53
N SER A 624 25.23 -6.45 22.91
CA SER A 624 26.34 -7.22 23.51
C SER A 624 27.35 -7.79 22.50
N GLY A 625 26.97 -7.94 21.23
CA GLY A 625 27.71 -8.74 20.25
C GLY A 625 27.60 -10.26 20.46
N ASN A 626 27.02 -10.74 21.56
CA ASN A 626 26.96 -12.16 21.89
C ASN A 626 26.09 -12.94 20.87
N VAL A 627 26.72 -13.84 20.11
CA VAL A 627 26.08 -14.64 19.05
C VAL A 627 25.06 -15.65 19.60
N ARG A 628 25.07 -15.93 20.92
CA ARG A 628 24.04 -16.76 21.59
C ARG A 628 22.63 -16.21 21.32
N TYR A 629 22.41 -14.91 21.52
CA TYR A 629 21.06 -14.36 21.48
C TYR A 629 20.48 -14.31 20.06
N SER A 630 21.29 -14.01 19.02
CA SER A 630 20.82 -14.03 17.63
C SER A 630 20.56 -15.45 17.12
N ARG A 631 21.35 -16.45 17.57
CA ARG A 631 21.02 -17.87 17.35
C ARG A 631 19.69 -18.25 17.99
N TRP A 632 19.43 -17.84 19.24
CA TRP A 632 18.14 -18.09 19.91
C TRP A 632 16.97 -17.36 19.23
N ALA A 633 17.12 -16.11 18.82
CA ALA A 633 16.08 -15.37 18.08
C ALA A 633 15.74 -16.04 16.75
N ALA A 634 16.76 -16.44 15.98
CA ALA A 634 16.58 -17.17 14.74
C ALA A 634 16.00 -18.58 14.96
N ASN A 635 16.27 -19.23 16.09
CA ASN A 635 15.66 -20.51 16.45
C ASN A 635 14.18 -20.36 16.84
N LEU A 636 13.77 -19.30 17.54
CA LEU A 636 12.35 -19.02 17.76
C LEU A 636 11.61 -18.79 16.44
N ILE A 637 12.23 -18.06 15.49
CA ILE A 637 11.71 -17.91 14.12
C ILE A 637 11.58 -19.29 13.45
N ARG A 638 12.62 -20.14 13.51
CA ARG A 638 12.57 -21.50 12.94
C ARG A 638 11.40 -22.29 13.53
N THR A 639 11.35 -22.45 14.85
CA THR A 639 10.37 -23.31 15.54
C THR A 639 8.92 -22.86 15.36
N PHE A 640 8.64 -21.55 15.52
CA PHE A 640 7.27 -21.05 15.56
C PHE A 640 6.77 -20.49 14.22
N ILE A 641 7.67 -20.04 13.32
CA ILE A 641 7.31 -19.29 12.10
C ILE A 641 7.75 -20.02 10.81
N LEU A 642 8.66 -21.00 10.85
CA LEU A 642 9.10 -21.73 9.65
C LEU A 642 8.78 -23.24 9.67
N SER A 643 9.09 -23.97 10.75
CA SER A 643 8.78 -25.42 10.85
C SER A 643 7.27 -25.70 10.98
N SER A 644 6.50 -24.74 11.46
CA SER A 644 5.02 -24.71 11.42
C SER A 644 4.43 -24.67 9.99
N TYR A 645 5.29 -24.51 8.98
CA TYR A 645 5.00 -24.57 7.54
C TYR A 645 5.92 -25.59 6.82
N GLY A 646 6.61 -26.45 7.58
CA GLY A 646 7.82 -27.16 7.16
C GLY A 646 7.83 -28.67 7.43
N VAL A 647 6.67 -29.30 7.64
CA VAL A 647 6.49 -30.76 7.64
C VAL A 647 5.32 -31.08 6.71
N GLY A 648 5.30 -32.26 6.09
CA GLY A 648 4.10 -32.70 5.38
C GLY A 648 4.26 -34.05 4.70
N GLU A 649 3.11 -34.64 4.38
CA GLU A 649 2.96 -35.64 3.34
C GLU A 649 1.57 -35.47 2.69
N GLN A 650 1.03 -36.48 2.02
CA GLN A 650 -0.14 -36.35 1.14
C GLN A 650 -1.47 -36.27 1.90
N ASP A 651 -1.97 -35.05 2.14
CA ASP A 651 -3.40 -34.79 2.34
C ASP A 651 -3.96 -34.07 1.10
N GLU A 652 -4.92 -34.69 0.41
CA GLU A 652 -5.73 -34.02 -0.62
C GLU A 652 -6.71 -33.04 0.03
N LEU A 653 -6.19 -31.89 0.46
CA LEU A 653 -7.01 -30.71 0.73
C LEU A 653 -7.71 -30.30 -0.58
N GLN A 654 -8.94 -30.78 -0.76
CA GLN A 654 -9.85 -30.27 -1.77
C GLN A 654 -10.19 -28.81 -1.42
N VAL A 655 -9.32 -27.91 -1.89
CA VAL A 655 -9.60 -26.48 -1.95
C VAL A 655 -10.75 -26.32 -2.92
N THR A 656 -11.96 -26.22 -2.38
CA THR A 656 -13.12 -25.71 -3.10
C THR A 656 -12.79 -24.27 -3.50
N ASN A 657 -12.36 -24.09 -4.75
CA ASN A 657 -11.87 -22.81 -5.30
C ASN A 657 -12.91 -21.66 -5.27
N THR A 658 -14.13 -21.94 -4.82
CA THR A 658 -15.24 -20.99 -4.64
C THR A 658 -14.94 -19.85 -3.68
N ASP A 659 -14.14 -20.09 -2.63
CA ASP A 659 -14.12 -19.20 -1.46
C ASP A 659 -13.00 -18.14 -1.52
N PHE A 660 -11.99 -18.35 -2.37
CA PHE A 660 -10.89 -17.39 -2.59
C PHE A 660 -10.99 -16.60 -3.92
N GLU A 661 -11.94 -16.91 -4.80
CA GLU A 661 -12.21 -16.10 -6.01
C GLU A 661 -12.99 -14.80 -5.72
N ALA A 662 -13.39 -14.58 -4.46
CA ALA A 662 -13.96 -13.32 -3.97
C ALA A 662 -12.94 -12.17 -4.02
N THR A 663 -12.69 -11.63 -5.22
CA THR A 663 -11.93 -10.40 -5.46
C THR A 663 -12.71 -9.17 -4.98
N ASN A 664 -12.76 -9.04 -3.66
CA ASN A 664 -13.30 -7.91 -2.92
C ASN A 664 -12.40 -6.69 -3.15
N ASP A 665 -12.84 -5.78 -4.03
CA ASP A 665 -12.18 -4.50 -4.31
C ASP A 665 -12.36 -3.52 -3.14
N GLU A 666 -11.84 -3.87 -1.96
CA GLU A 666 -12.24 -3.30 -0.68
C GLU A 666 -11.02 -2.88 0.17
N GLY A 667 -11.17 -1.77 0.89
CA GLY A 667 -10.07 -1.11 1.62
C GLY A 667 -8.89 -0.74 0.70
N TYR A 668 -7.75 -1.41 0.90
CA TYR A 668 -6.55 -1.26 0.08
C TYR A 668 -6.44 -2.26 -1.08
N SER A 669 -7.31 -3.27 -1.16
CA SER A 669 -7.33 -4.23 -2.26
C SER A 669 -7.99 -3.65 -3.52
N PHE A 670 -7.50 -4.04 -4.71
CA PHE A 670 -7.90 -3.44 -5.97
C PHE A 670 -8.05 -4.46 -7.11
N PRO A 671 -9.03 -4.26 -8.02
CA PRO A 671 -9.24 -5.17 -9.12
C PRO A 671 -8.00 -5.18 -10.01
N HIS A 672 -7.45 -6.39 -10.19
CA HIS A 672 -6.24 -6.68 -10.98
C HIS A 672 -4.90 -6.24 -10.38
N LEU A 673 -4.87 -5.68 -9.17
CA LEU A 673 -3.65 -5.45 -8.38
C LEU A 673 -3.31 -6.60 -7.41
N ASN A 674 -4.10 -7.68 -7.39
CA ASN A 674 -3.77 -8.96 -6.72
C ASN A 674 -2.65 -9.76 -7.45
N LYS A 675 -1.62 -9.02 -7.88
CA LYS A 675 -0.26 -9.47 -8.09
C LYS A 675 0.63 -8.58 -7.21
N ILE A 676 0.65 -8.86 -5.91
CA ILE A 676 1.82 -8.58 -5.06
C ILE A 676 3.05 -8.99 -5.90
N PRO A 677 4.10 -8.16 -6.00
CA PRO A 677 5.23 -8.42 -6.89
C PRO A 677 5.72 -9.87 -6.75
N ARG A 678 5.60 -10.65 -7.84
CA ARG A 678 5.74 -12.12 -7.83
C ARG A 678 7.21 -12.58 -7.81
N THR A 679 8.02 -11.95 -6.97
CA THR A 679 9.44 -12.25 -6.77
C THR A 679 9.66 -13.49 -5.90
N VAL A 680 8.68 -13.85 -5.08
CA VAL A 680 8.69 -15.07 -4.24
C VAL A 680 7.66 -16.09 -4.78
N PRO A 681 8.05 -17.33 -5.12
CA PRO A 681 7.12 -18.39 -5.51
C PRO A 681 6.16 -18.77 -4.36
N LYS A 682 4.88 -19.05 -4.68
CA LYS A 682 3.94 -19.59 -3.69
C LYS A 682 4.17 -21.08 -3.47
N PHE A 683 5.01 -21.45 -2.51
CA PHE A 683 5.04 -22.80 -1.96
C PHE A 683 3.91 -22.98 -0.95
N ASN A 684 2.73 -23.44 -1.42
CA ASN A 684 1.61 -23.78 -0.55
C ASN A 684 1.85 -25.12 0.17
N LYS A 685 2.53 -25.08 1.33
CA LYS A 685 2.53 -26.15 2.34
C LYS A 685 1.95 -25.61 3.66
N ILE A 686 0.62 -25.45 3.72
CA ILE A 686 -0.07 -24.84 4.86
C ILE A 686 -1.31 -25.65 5.25
N GLY A 687 -1.11 -26.67 6.08
CA GLY A 687 -2.19 -27.36 6.80
C GLY A 687 -2.50 -26.75 8.17
N THR A 688 -1.72 -25.77 8.62
CA THR A 688 -1.79 -25.17 9.95
C THR A 688 -2.72 -23.94 10.00
N LYS A 689 -3.48 -23.81 11.10
CA LYS A 689 -4.39 -22.67 11.31
C LYS A 689 -3.57 -21.40 11.57
N PHE A 690 -3.70 -20.44 10.65
CA PHE A 690 -3.14 -19.08 10.77
C PHE A 690 -3.55 -18.44 12.12
N PRO A 691 -2.60 -17.90 12.93
CA PRO A 691 -2.90 -17.35 14.25
C PRO A 691 -3.97 -16.26 14.25
N ALA A 692 -4.89 -16.31 15.22
CA ALA A 692 -6.05 -15.41 15.28
C ALA A 692 -5.70 -14.00 15.81
N ASP A 693 -4.68 -13.89 16.65
CA ASP A 693 -4.23 -12.63 17.28
C ASP A 693 -3.34 -11.76 16.36
N LEU A 694 -3.00 -12.25 15.16
CA LEU A 694 -2.28 -11.48 14.13
C LEU A 694 -3.04 -10.22 13.68
N LEU A 695 -4.38 -10.20 13.77
CA LEU A 695 -5.17 -8.99 13.47
C LEU A 695 -5.05 -7.90 14.55
N GLU A 696 -4.52 -8.23 15.72
CA GLU A 696 -4.37 -7.29 16.86
C GLU A 696 -2.90 -7.09 17.26
N THR A 697 -1.97 -7.70 16.52
CA THR A 697 -0.52 -7.61 16.73
C THR A 697 0.11 -6.62 15.78
N ASP A 698 1.00 -5.74 16.27
CA ASP A 698 1.86 -4.91 15.43
C ASP A 698 3.11 -5.69 15.00
N PRO A 699 3.37 -5.88 13.69
CA PRO A 699 4.59 -6.52 13.18
C PRO A 699 5.83 -5.62 13.15
N SER A 700 5.69 -4.30 13.32
CA SER A 700 6.72 -3.31 12.93
C SER A 700 8.12 -3.61 13.49
N PHE A 701 8.20 -3.88 14.80
CA PHE A 701 9.43 -4.21 15.52
C PHE A 701 9.98 -5.62 15.23
N PHE A 702 9.11 -6.57 14.94
CA PHE A 702 9.50 -7.93 14.55
C PHE A 702 10.11 -7.98 13.16
N LEU A 703 9.54 -7.27 12.18
CA LEU A 703 10.07 -7.21 10.81
C LEU A 703 11.45 -6.54 10.76
N ASP A 704 11.67 -5.53 11.59
CA ASP A 704 12.99 -4.91 11.79
C ASP A 704 13.99 -5.86 12.47
N SER A 705 13.53 -6.68 13.42
CA SER A 705 14.36 -7.73 14.02
C SER A 705 14.76 -8.79 13.00
N CYS A 706 13.85 -9.22 12.12
CA CYS A 706 14.15 -10.11 11.00
C CYS A 706 15.19 -9.52 10.03
N ARG A 707 15.11 -8.20 9.73
CA ARG A 707 16.13 -7.48 8.94
C ARG A 707 17.50 -7.50 9.64
N LEU A 708 17.55 -7.24 10.95
CA LEU A 708 18.79 -7.29 11.74
C LEU A 708 19.41 -8.70 11.77
N LEU A 709 18.60 -9.74 12.02
CA LEU A 709 19.05 -11.13 12.06
C LEU A 709 19.58 -11.64 10.71
N TYR A 710 18.99 -11.18 9.61
CA TYR A 710 19.49 -11.46 8.25
C TYR A 710 20.83 -10.76 7.99
N ARG A 711 20.98 -9.48 8.36
CA ARG A 711 22.25 -8.73 8.22
C ARG A 711 23.42 -9.40 8.94
N VAL A 712 23.20 -9.95 10.14
CA VAL A 712 24.23 -10.70 10.91
C VAL A 712 24.34 -12.19 10.53
N ARG A 713 23.66 -12.63 9.46
CA ARG A 713 23.65 -14.02 8.96
C ARG A 713 23.15 -15.07 9.98
N ALA A 714 22.38 -14.67 11.00
CA ALA A 714 21.71 -15.60 11.91
C ALA A 714 20.48 -16.26 11.26
N LEU A 715 19.87 -15.56 10.30
CA LEU A 715 18.96 -16.11 9.29
C LEU A 715 19.70 -16.20 7.94
N THR A 716 19.51 -17.30 7.24
CA THR A 716 19.97 -17.51 5.87
C THR A 716 19.10 -16.75 4.86
N HIS A 717 19.57 -16.62 3.62
CA HIS A 717 18.79 -16.03 2.53
C HIS A 717 17.49 -16.80 2.21
N LYS A 718 17.53 -18.14 2.36
CA LYS A 718 16.34 -18.99 2.24
C LYS A 718 15.31 -18.64 3.31
N GLU A 719 15.70 -18.68 4.58
CA GLU A 719 14.81 -18.41 5.72
C GLU A 719 14.24 -16.97 5.69
N PHE A 720 15.04 -15.99 5.25
CA PHE A 720 14.56 -14.61 5.07
C PHE A 720 13.57 -14.48 3.88
N THR A 721 13.71 -15.31 2.85
CA THR A 721 12.75 -15.39 1.73
C THR A 721 11.45 -16.09 2.18
N GLU A 722 11.54 -17.14 2.98
CA GLU A 722 10.39 -17.83 3.59
C GLU A 722 9.63 -16.91 4.55
N LEU A 723 10.33 -16.07 5.34
CA LEU A 723 9.72 -14.99 6.13
C LEU A 723 9.00 -13.95 5.27
N ARG A 724 9.56 -13.56 4.12
CA ARG A 724 8.87 -12.69 3.15
C ARG A 724 7.64 -13.38 2.54
N GLN A 725 7.69 -14.70 2.30
CA GLN A 725 6.52 -15.48 1.87
C GLN A 725 5.41 -15.48 2.95
N PHE A 726 5.75 -15.76 4.21
CA PHE A 726 4.84 -15.69 5.35
C PHE A 726 4.20 -14.29 5.48
N SER A 727 5.02 -13.23 5.40
CA SER A 727 4.55 -11.84 5.46
C SER A 727 3.62 -11.48 4.29
N SER A 728 3.88 -12.03 3.09
CA SER A 728 3.02 -11.87 1.91
C SER A 728 1.67 -12.57 2.07
N ILE A 729 1.63 -13.75 2.71
CA ILE A 729 0.40 -14.48 3.00
C ILE A 729 -0.42 -13.76 4.10
N TRP A 730 0.24 -13.22 5.12
CA TRP A 730 -0.42 -12.36 6.11
C TRP A 730 -1.01 -11.12 5.44
N LEU A 731 -0.23 -10.40 4.63
CA LEU A 731 -0.70 -9.23 3.88
C LEU A 731 -1.87 -9.55 2.94
N GLU A 732 -1.81 -10.66 2.22
CA GLU A 732 -2.87 -11.14 1.33
C GLU A 732 -4.17 -11.45 2.09
N ARG A 733 -4.08 -12.06 3.29
CA ARG A 733 -5.24 -12.24 4.18
C ARG A 733 -5.75 -10.91 4.74
N LEU A 734 -4.85 -10.02 5.13
CA LEU A 734 -5.17 -8.73 5.77
C LEU A 734 -5.91 -7.79 4.82
N ILE A 735 -5.60 -7.78 3.53
CA ILE A 735 -6.27 -6.88 2.56
C ILE A 735 -7.50 -7.49 1.87
N ASN A 736 -7.70 -8.82 1.89
CA ASN A 736 -8.81 -9.47 1.16
C ASN A 736 -9.87 -10.15 2.05
N SER A 737 -9.57 -10.51 3.32
CA SER A 737 -10.55 -11.21 4.17
C SER A 737 -11.62 -10.28 4.74
N PRO A 738 -12.91 -10.68 4.80
CA PRO A 738 -14.00 -9.78 5.25
C PRO A 738 -13.81 -9.20 6.65
N GLU A 739 -13.27 -9.98 7.58
CA GLU A 739 -12.95 -9.54 8.95
C GLU A 739 -11.90 -8.42 8.97
N SER A 740 -10.85 -8.56 8.16
CA SER A 740 -9.78 -7.56 8.06
C SER A 740 -10.24 -6.32 7.28
N ILE A 741 -11.13 -6.50 6.30
CA ILE A 741 -11.81 -5.42 5.60
C ILE A 741 -12.72 -4.63 6.57
N GLU A 742 -13.45 -5.29 7.48
CA GLU A 742 -14.20 -4.59 8.54
C GLU A 742 -13.25 -3.85 9.50
N ARG A 743 -12.17 -4.51 9.96
CA ARG A 743 -11.11 -3.90 10.78
C ARG A 743 -10.49 -2.65 10.15
N SER A 744 -10.29 -2.64 8.83
CA SER A 744 -9.74 -1.48 8.09
C SER A 744 -10.61 -0.23 8.11
N ARG A 745 -11.87 -0.36 8.52
CA ARG A 745 -12.90 0.68 8.45
C ARG A 745 -13.32 1.19 9.83
N GLU A 746 -12.85 0.54 10.89
CA GLU A 746 -13.04 0.96 12.26
C GLU A 746 -12.49 2.39 12.48
N PRO A 747 -13.25 3.31 13.08
CA PRO A 747 -12.93 4.74 13.13
C PRO A 747 -12.02 5.13 14.30
N ASP A 748 -11.41 4.14 14.96
CA ASP A 748 -10.62 4.26 16.19
C ASP A 748 -9.21 3.65 16.00
N HIS A 749 -8.44 3.53 17.09
CA HIS A 749 -7.10 2.94 17.15
C HIS A 749 -6.93 1.64 16.35
N ARG A 750 -7.98 0.84 16.15
CA ARG A 750 -7.93 -0.42 15.39
C ARG A 750 -7.75 -0.19 13.89
N GLY A 751 -8.31 0.91 13.34
CA GLY A 751 -8.03 1.36 11.97
C GLY A 751 -6.61 1.92 11.82
N THR A 752 -6.11 2.62 12.84
CA THR A 752 -4.72 3.12 12.88
C THR A 752 -3.71 1.96 12.93
N LEU A 753 -3.96 0.92 13.73
CA LEU A 753 -3.14 -0.30 13.77
C LEU A 753 -3.13 -1.05 12.44
N TYR A 754 -4.31 -1.18 11.80
CA TYR A 754 -4.42 -1.82 10.50
C TYR A 754 -3.54 -1.14 9.43
N ASP A 755 -3.48 0.20 9.42
CA ASP A 755 -2.61 0.92 8.49
C ASP A 755 -1.11 0.68 8.76
N ILE A 756 -0.70 0.56 10.03
CA ILE A 756 0.68 0.17 10.41
C ILE A 756 1.01 -1.24 9.89
N GLN A 757 0.10 -2.20 10.12
CA GLN A 757 0.26 -3.58 9.66
C GLN A 757 0.44 -3.63 8.14
N VAL A 758 -0.48 -3.04 7.36
CA VAL A 758 -0.40 -3.06 5.89
C VAL A 758 0.84 -2.33 5.38
N ALA A 759 1.19 -1.15 5.94
CA ALA A 759 2.38 -0.40 5.49
C ALA A 759 3.70 -1.15 5.75
N THR A 760 3.87 -1.71 6.94
CA THR A 760 5.12 -2.40 7.32
C THR A 760 5.27 -3.75 6.63
N LEU A 761 4.19 -4.52 6.49
CA LEU A 761 4.17 -5.76 5.72
C LEU A 761 4.45 -5.50 4.22
N ALA A 762 3.75 -4.53 3.61
CA ALA A 762 3.99 -4.14 2.21
C ALA A 762 5.45 -3.74 1.96
N GLY A 763 6.03 -2.95 2.87
CA GLY A 763 7.43 -2.56 2.78
C GLY A 763 8.45 -3.69 3.02
N PHE A 764 8.10 -4.72 3.80
CA PHE A 764 8.94 -5.90 4.00
C PHE A 764 8.90 -6.87 2.81
N VAL A 765 7.75 -7.01 2.14
CA VAL A 765 7.61 -7.82 0.92
C VAL A 765 7.99 -7.09 -0.38
N ASP A 766 8.39 -5.81 -0.27
CA ASP A 766 8.78 -4.91 -1.38
C ASP A 766 7.65 -4.46 -2.33
N ASP A 767 6.39 -4.46 -1.85
CA ASP A 767 5.26 -3.81 -2.53
C ASP A 767 5.22 -2.30 -2.20
N VAL A 768 6.14 -1.58 -2.86
CA VAL A 768 6.27 -0.12 -2.76
C VAL A 768 4.97 0.60 -3.13
N ARG A 769 4.19 0.08 -4.08
CA ARG A 769 2.94 0.72 -4.52
C ARG A 769 1.87 0.62 -3.44
N LEU A 770 1.72 -0.52 -2.78
CA LEU A 770 0.80 -0.66 -1.65
C LEU A 770 1.25 0.22 -0.48
N TYR A 771 2.55 0.22 -0.14
CA TYR A 771 3.12 1.11 0.88
C TYR A 771 2.78 2.59 0.61
N LEU A 772 3.06 3.09 -0.61
CA LEU A 772 2.76 4.46 -1.03
C LEU A 772 1.26 4.81 -0.95
N ARG A 773 0.36 3.88 -1.32
CA ARG A 773 -1.10 4.10 -1.22
C ARG A 773 -1.58 4.18 0.22
N VAL A 774 -1.06 3.33 1.13
CA VAL A 774 -1.44 3.32 2.55
C VAL A 774 -1.05 4.62 3.22
N ILE A 775 0.25 4.98 3.19
CA ILE A 775 0.77 6.20 3.83
C ILE A 775 0.20 7.49 3.22
N SER A 776 -0.27 7.44 1.97
CA SER A 776 -1.00 8.55 1.37
C SER A 776 -2.41 8.66 1.95
N ARG A 777 -3.15 7.56 2.06
CA ARG A 777 -4.57 7.56 2.48
C ARG A 777 -4.78 7.68 3.99
N THR A 778 -3.84 7.23 4.83
CA THR A 778 -3.92 7.37 6.29
C THR A 778 -4.26 8.81 6.71
N ARG A 779 -3.73 9.81 5.99
CA ARG A 779 -4.04 11.24 6.16
C ARG A 779 -5.53 11.55 6.22
N MET A 780 -6.37 10.83 5.48
CA MET A 780 -7.84 11.01 5.50
C MET A 780 -8.49 10.61 6.82
N ARG A 781 -7.84 9.73 7.61
CA ARG A 781 -8.26 9.39 8.97
C ARG A 781 -7.94 10.48 9.97
N ILE A 782 -6.93 11.33 9.74
CA ILE A 782 -6.58 12.43 10.67
C ILE A 782 -7.79 13.34 10.86
N GLY A 783 -8.46 13.74 9.78
CA GLY A 783 -9.71 14.53 9.83
C GLY A 783 -10.96 13.82 10.39
N LYS A 784 -10.84 12.56 10.83
CA LYS A 784 -11.94 11.72 11.34
C LYS A 784 -11.69 11.24 12.78
N HIS A 785 -10.47 10.83 13.09
CA HIS A 785 -10.09 10.31 14.40
C HIS A 785 -9.90 11.44 15.43
N PHE A 786 -9.64 12.65 14.94
CA PHE A 786 -9.58 13.88 15.72
C PHE A 786 -10.85 14.73 15.46
N TYR A 787 -11.07 15.76 16.28
CA TYR A 787 -12.17 16.72 16.10
C TYR A 787 -11.95 17.98 16.95
N ILE A 788 -12.12 19.16 16.34
CA ILE A 788 -12.13 20.47 17.02
C ILE A 788 -13.58 20.87 17.30
N ALA A 789 -13.91 21.14 18.56
CA ALA A 789 -15.23 21.65 18.93
C ALA A 789 -15.48 23.05 18.34
N ASN A 790 -16.66 23.25 17.73
CA ASN A 790 -17.06 24.52 17.11
C ASN A 790 -17.63 25.55 18.13
N ASP A 791 -17.47 25.30 19.44
CA ASP A 791 -18.00 26.15 20.50
C ASP A 791 -16.93 27.15 20.97
N ALA A 792 -17.17 28.44 20.72
CA ALA A 792 -16.26 29.52 21.08
C ALA A 792 -16.17 29.79 22.61
N SER A 793 -16.97 29.12 23.44
CA SER A 793 -16.88 29.18 24.91
C SER A 793 -15.92 28.16 25.52
N LEU A 794 -15.49 27.16 24.74
CA LEU A 794 -14.46 26.20 25.11
C LEU A 794 -13.15 26.56 24.40
N SER A 795 -12.02 26.46 25.12
CA SER A 795 -10.70 26.51 24.48
C SER A 795 -10.61 25.39 23.44
N SER A 796 -10.02 25.71 22.27
CA SER A 796 -10.07 24.91 21.04
C SER A 796 -9.20 23.64 21.10
N HIS A 797 -9.54 22.75 22.03
CA HIS A 797 -8.86 21.49 22.25
C HIS A 797 -9.35 20.42 21.28
N MET A 798 -8.40 19.70 20.69
CA MET A 798 -8.69 18.51 19.91
C MET A 798 -9.24 17.39 20.80
N SER A 799 -10.27 16.72 20.32
CA SER A 799 -10.86 15.52 20.93
C SER A 799 -10.67 14.28 20.06
N GLN A 800 -10.84 13.10 20.64
CA GLN A 800 -10.79 11.80 19.95
C GLN A 800 -12.13 11.08 20.14
N PRO A 801 -13.20 11.46 19.41
CA PRO A 801 -14.56 11.04 19.73
C PRO A 801 -14.77 9.53 19.59
N TYR A 802 -14.14 8.90 18.59
CA TYR A 802 -14.34 7.46 18.33
C TYR A 802 -13.74 6.55 19.41
N GLU A 803 -12.67 6.96 20.10
CA GLU A 803 -12.14 6.22 21.26
C GLU A 803 -13.13 6.25 22.44
N ILE A 804 -13.80 7.38 22.67
CA ILE A 804 -14.82 7.54 23.72
C ILE A 804 -16.05 6.67 23.36
N ILE A 805 -16.44 6.65 22.09
CA ILE A 805 -17.51 5.79 21.57
C ILE A 805 -17.14 4.30 21.72
N PHE A 806 -15.89 3.92 21.46
CA PHE A 806 -15.41 2.56 21.66
C PHE A 806 -15.50 2.14 23.15
N VAL A 807 -15.07 3.00 24.07
CA VAL A 807 -15.18 2.77 25.52
C VAL A 807 -16.65 2.63 25.97
N ASN A 808 -17.54 3.48 25.48
CA ASN A 808 -18.98 3.36 25.76
C ASN A 808 -19.57 2.04 25.22
N ASN A 809 -19.16 1.61 24.02
CA ASN A 809 -19.54 0.30 23.47
C ASN A 809 -19.03 -0.88 24.32
N LEU A 810 -17.90 -0.76 25.02
CA LEU A 810 -17.45 -1.79 25.97
C LEU A 810 -18.32 -1.83 27.23
N ILE A 811 -18.75 -0.68 27.74
CA ILE A 811 -19.64 -0.57 28.91
C ILE A 811 -21.04 -1.10 28.57
N GLU A 812 -21.63 -0.71 27.44
CA GLU A 812 -22.94 -1.21 26.97
C GLU A 812 -22.95 -2.73 26.78
N ARG A 813 -21.81 -3.33 26.43
CA ARG A 813 -21.65 -4.79 26.26
C ARG A 813 -21.23 -5.51 27.55
N GLY A 814 -21.15 -4.83 28.69
CA GLY A 814 -20.73 -5.41 29.97
C GLY A 814 -19.26 -5.85 30.03
N LYS A 815 -18.41 -5.43 29.07
CA LYS A 815 -16.97 -5.71 29.05
C LYS A 815 -16.14 -4.76 29.91
N LEU A 816 -16.74 -3.66 30.38
CA LEU A 816 -16.11 -2.66 31.22
C LEU A 816 -17.14 -2.12 32.22
N LEU A 817 -16.74 -1.85 33.46
CA LEU A 817 -17.61 -1.21 34.44
C LEU A 817 -17.69 0.31 34.20
N PRO A 818 -18.84 0.98 34.43
CA PRO A 818 -18.96 2.43 34.25
C PRO A 818 -17.91 3.27 35.01
N ILE A 819 -17.51 2.82 36.21
CA ILE A 819 -16.47 3.47 37.02
C ILE A 819 -15.07 3.47 36.35
N GLN A 820 -14.84 2.58 35.38
CA GLN A 820 -13.59 2.50 34.61
C GLN A 820 -13.62 3.38 33.35
N HIS A 821 -14.70 4.13 33.08
CA HIS A 821 -14.84 4.93 31.86
C HIS A 821 -13.68 5.91 31.63
N GLU A 822 -13.23 6.65 32.66
CA GLU A 822 -12.15 7.64 32.49
C GLU A 822 -10.78 6.97 32.25
N SER A 823 -10.47 5.89 32.98
CA SER A 823 -9.21 5.17 32.84
C SER A 823 -9.13 4.42 31.50
N ALA A 824 -10.24 3.84 31.05
CA ALA A 824 -10.35 3.25 29.71
C ALA A 824 -10.27 4.33 28.61
N THR A 825 -10.97 5.46 28.76
CA THR A 825 -10.87 6.59 27.82
C THR A 825 -9.43 7.06 27.69
N PHE A 826 -8.73 7.25 28.81
CA PHE A 826 -7.30 7.59 28.82
C PHE A 826 -6.44 6.51 28.14
N LYS A 827 -6.69 5.22 28.39
CA LYS A 827 -5.98 4.12 27.73
C LYS A 827 -6.11 4.19 26.21
N TYR A 828 -7.34 4.23 25.67
CA TYR A 828 -7.57 4.14 24.23
C TYR A 828 -7.20 5.42 23.47
N THR A 829 -7.42 6.61 24.05
CA THR A 829 -6.94 7.89 23.49
C THR A 829 -5.41 8.01 23.48
N THR A 830 -4.71 7.39 24.44
CA THR A 830 -3.25 7.27 24.43
C THR A 830 -2.79 6.24 23.40
N LEU A 831 -3.47 5.08 23.30
CA LEU A 831 -3.16 4.00 22.37
C LEU A 831 -3.27 4.44 20.89
N ASN A 832 -4.33 5.17 20.53
CA ASN A 832 -4.48 5.71 19.17
C ASN A 832 -3.33 6.66 18.82
N LEU A 833 -3.00 7.60 19.71
CA LEU A 833 -1.86 8.52 19.52
C LEU A 833 -0.52 7.79 19.45
N GLN A 834 -0.33 6.72 20.24
CA GLN A 834 0.86 5.87 20.20
C GLN A 834 1.01 5.19 18.83
N TYR A 835 -0.07 4.63 18.27
CA TYR A 835 -0.07 4.10 16.91
C TYR A 835 0.19 5.19 15.85
N TRP A 836 -0.43 6.37 15.97
CA TRP A 836 -0.14 7.48 15.07
C TRP A 836 1.34 7.93 15.12
N MET A 837 1.97 7.89 16.30
CA MET A 837 3.41 8.17 16.43
C MET A 837 4.27 7.08 15.79
N ILE A 838 3.94 5.80 16.00
CA ILE A 838 4.60 4.67 15.32
C ILE A 838 4.54 4.83 13.80
N LEU A 839 3.34 5.07 13.24
CA LEU A 839 3.16 5.29 11.80
C LEU A 839 3.95 6.50 11.28
N THR A 840 3.99 7.59 12.06
CA THR A 840 4.76 8.81 11.73
C THR A 840 6.26 8.51 11.68
N ARG A 841 6.82 7.83 12.69
CA ARG A 841 8.24 7.45 12.72
C ARG A 841 8.60 6.49 11.59
N ILE A 842 7.72 5.54 11.26
CA ILE A 842 7.89 4.64 10.10
C ILE A 842 8.06 5.44 8.80
N ILE A 843 7.14 6.36 8.50
CA ILE A 843 7.20 7.18 7.28
C ILE A 843 8.47 8.03 7.25
N GLN A 844 8.88 8.60 8.38
CA GLN A 844 10.10 9.40 8.49
C GLN A 844 11.39 8.58 8.29
N ASN A 845 11.47 7.37 8.83
CA ASN A 845 12.65 6.49 8.75
C ASN A 845 12.82 5.83 7.37
N VAL A 846 11.70 5.45 6.73
CA VAL A 846 11.67 5.04 5.32
C VAL A 846 11.97 6.23 4.40
N ARG A 847 11.72 7.46 4.88
CA ARG A 847 11.95 8.77 4.22
C ARG A 847 10.99 9.08 3.06
N ILE A 848 9.96 8.26 2.88
CA ILE A 848 9.05 8.25 1.72
C ILE A 848 7.62 8.30 2.23
N GLY A 849 6.85 9.25 1.68
CA GLY A 849 5.55 9.68 2.19
C GLY A 849 5.57 11.14 2.66
N LEU A 850 4.39 11.68 2.95
CA LEU A 850 4.23 13.01 3.55
C LEU A 850 4.32 12.91 5.08
N ASP A 851 4.92 13.92 5.69
CA ASP A 851 5.21 13.93 7.12
C ASP A 851 3.95 14.19 7.95
N LEU A 852 3.40 13.13 8.57
CA LEU A 852 2.14 13.17 9.30
C LEU A 852 2.17 14.13 10.51
N TRP A 853 3.35 14.41 11.08
CA TRP A 853 3.48 15.37 12.17
C TRP A 853 3.17 16.81 11.73
N GLN A 854 3.57 17.17 10.50
CA GLN A 854 3.32 18.49 9.91
C GLN A 854 1.99 18.55 9.13
N TYR A 855 1.35 17.41 8.89
CA TYR A 855 0.11 17.35 8.13
C TYR A 855 -1.03 18.10 8.81
N THR A 856 -1.79 18.85 7.99
CA THR A 856 -2.98 19.59 8.38
C THR A 856 -4.09 19.24 7.40
N ALA A 857 -5.21 18.72 7.90
CA ALA A 857 -6.39 18.45 7.10
C ALA A 857 -7.09 19.77 6.71
N LYS A 858 -7.89 19.73 5.64
CA LYS A 858 -8.61 20.85 5.02
C LYS A 858 -9.58 21.60 5.94
N ASP A 859 -9.94 21.04 7.08
CA ASP A 859 -10.77 21.62 8.13
C ASP A 859 -9.97 22.11 9.37
N GLY A 860 -8.64 22.04 9.31
CA GLY A 860 -7.71 22.50 10.34
C GLY A 860 -7.26 21.42 11.33
N GLN A 861 -7.69 20.16 11.20
CA GLN A 861 -7.28 19.09 12.11
C GLN A 861 -5.81 18.68 11.89
N ARG A 862 -5.08 18.44 12.99
CA ARG A 862 -3.64 18.15 13.01
C ARG A 862 -3.28 17.10 14.06
N LEU A 863 -2.46 16.13 13.68
CA LEU A 863 -1.94 15.10 14.60
C LEU A 863 -1.04 15.71 15.70
N SER A 864 -0.23 16.70 15.34
CA SER A 864 0.61 17.48 16.28
C SER A 864 -0.25 18.17 17.34
N ARG A 865 -1.28 18.95 16.94
CA ARG A 865 -2.23 19.56 17.86
C ARG A 865 -2.94 18.54 18.76
N ALA A 866 -3.38 17.42 18.19
CA ALA A 866 -4.04 16.34 18.94
C ALA A 866 -3.16 15.77 20.06
N MET A 867 -1.85 15.63 19.79
CA MET A 867 -0.86 15.26 20.79
C MET A 867 -0.77 16.30 21.90
N MET A 868 -0.65 17.59 21.56
CA MET A 868 -0.49 18.67 22.55
C MET A 868 -1.69 18.78 23.49
N ASP A 869 -2.91 18.70 22.97
CA ASP A 869 -4.12 18.79 23.78
C ASP A 869 -4.29 17.56 24.70
N HIS A 870 -3.96 16.35 24.23
CA HIS A 870 -3.98 15.14 25.05
C HIS A 870 -2.95 15.19 26.18
N LEU A 871 -1.71 15.58 25.86
CA LEU A 871 -0.61 15.68 26.82
C LEU A 871 -0.86 16.79 27.86
N GLY A 872 -1.41 17.94 27.45
CA GLY A 872 -1.82 19.01 28.36
C GLY A 872 -2.94 18.58 29.30
N LYS A 873 -4.01 17.99 28.75
CA LYS A 873 -5.16 17.47 29.53
C LYS A 873 -4.76 16.41 30.57
N HIS A 874 -3.72 15.64 30.29
CA HIS A 874 -3.28 14.54 31.14
C HIS A 874 -1.90 14.75 31.78
N ALA A 875 -1.45 16.00 31.91
CA ALA A 875 -0.17 16.35 32.54
C ALA A 875 -0.01 15.81 33.98
N SER A 876 -1.09 15.64 34.75
CA SER A 876 -1.06 14.99 36.07
C SER A 876 -0.69 13.50 36.04
N LYS A 877 -0.74 12.86 34.87
CA LYS A 877 -0.36 11.45 34.65
C LYS A 877 1.10 11.30 34.19
N LEU A 878 1.86 12.41 34.08
CA LEU A 878 3.31 12.42 33.87
C LEU A 878 4.06 11.74 35.02
N ASP A 879 3.67 12.04 36.25
CA ASP A 879 4.37 11.59 37.47
C ASP A 879 4.19 10.08 37.78
N ASN A 880 3.38 9.39 36.97
CA ASN A 880 3.18 7.94 37.00
C ASN A 880 3.77 7.25 35.74
N ASP A 881 4.62 7.93 34.97
CA ASP A 881 5.27 7.47 33.71
C ASP A 881 4.34 7.06 32.55
N LEU A 882 3.02 7.15 32.72
CA LEU A 882 2.02 6.61 31.80
C LEU A 882 2.01 7.24 30.40
N LEU A 883 2.65 8.41 30.26
CA LEU A 883 2.79 9.18 29.01
C LEU A 883 4.24 9.33 28.53
N ARG A 884 5.24 8.91 29.33
CA ARG A 884 6.67 9.13 29.03
C ARG A 884 7.10 8.59 27.65
N PRO A 885 6.72 7.35 27.23
CA PRO A 885 7.04 6.83 25.89
C PRO A 885 6.47 7.71 24.77
N LEU A 886 5.18 8.09 24.89
CA LEU A 886 4.47 8.87 23.88
C LEU A 886 5.12 10.25 23.66
N ILE A 887 5.52 10.91 24.75
CA ILE A 887 6.19 12.22 24.71
C ILE A 887 7.55 12.13 24.02
N HIS A 888 8.34 11.11 24.32
CA HIS A 888 9.66 10.93 23.71
C HIS A 888 9.56 10.59 22.21
N ILE A 889 8.65 9.70 21.82
CA ILE A 889 8.46 9.37 20.39
C ILE A 889 7.88 10.59 19.62
N ALA A 890 6.98 11.37 20.23
CA ALA A 890 6.52 12.64 19.66
C ALA A 890 7.66 13.67 19.54
N GLN A 891 8.57 13.76 20.53
CA GLN A 891 9.75 14.62 20.46
C GLN A 891 10.71 14.19 19.34
N ALA A 892 10.87 12.88 19.10
CA ALA A 892 11.66 12.37 17.98
C ALA A 892 11.00 12.65 16.63
N ALA A 893 9.68 12.46 16.52
CA ALA A 893 8.91 12.79 15.32
C ALA A 893 9.06 14.27 14.96
N HIS A 894 8.89 15.16 15.94
CA HIS A 894 9.09 16.60 15.82
C HIS A 894 10.51 16.97 15.37
N ARG A 895 11.55 16.43 16.03
CA ARG A 895 12.96 16.70 15.64
C ARG A 895 13.25 16.26 14.19
N ALA A 896 12.71 15.12 13.75
CA ALA A 896 12.86 14.65 12.38
C ALA A 896 12.14 15.56 11.37
N SER A 897 10.93 16.01 11.71
CA SER A 897 10.15 17.01 10.96
C SER A 897 10.89 18.35 10.83
N ASP A 898 11.49 18.85 11.91
CA ASP A 898 12.20 20.13 11.95
C ASP A 898 13.54 20.05 11.21
N THR A 899 14.30 18.95 11.36
CA THR A 899 15.59 18.75 10.66
C THR A 899 15.44 18.73 9.13
N LYS A 900 14.24 18.44 8.62
CA LYS A 900 13.89 18.48 7.19
C LYS A 900 13.61 19.91 6.67
N ARG A 901 13.55 20.92 7.55
CA ARG A 901 13.21 22.31 7.20
C ARG A 901 14.42 23.26 7.33
N GLY A 902 14.81 23.84 6.20
CA GLY A 902 15.50 25.14 6.17
C GLY A 902 14.51 26.31 6.17
N ILE A 903 13.41 26.21 6.91
CA ILE A 903 12.24 27.11 6.82
C ILE A 903 12.10 27.90 8.12
N TRP A 904 11.85 29.20 8.02
CA TRP A 904 11.50 30.05 9.16
C TRP A 904 10.19 29.61 9.81
N HIS A 905 10.15 29.63 11.14
CA HIS A 905 8.91 29.52 11.91
C HIS A 905 8.35 30.91 12.22
N GLU A 906 7.03 31.05 12.18
CA GLU A 906 6.35 32.23 12.72
C GLU A 906 6.25 32.09 14.24
N HIS A 907 6.59 33.15 14.97
CA HIS A 907 6.70 33.08 16.43
C HIS A 907 5.33 32.85 17.08
N GLY A 908 5.22 31.82 17.92
CA GLY A 908 3.98 31.40 18.56
C GLY A 908 3.21 30.28 17.84
N ASP A 909 3.84 29.57 16.89
CA ASP A 909 3.24 28.39 16.24
C ASP A 909 3.21 27.13 17.15
N GLU A 910 2.72 26.01 16.61
CA GLU A 910 2.68 24.73 17.34
C GLU A 910 4.07 24.10 17.58
N HIS A 911 5.12 24.49 16.84
CA HIS A 911 6.50 24.08 17.09
C HIS A 911 7.01 24.81 18.35
N ASP A 912 6.86 26.13 18.43
CA ASP A 912 7.17 26.92 19.63
C ASP A 912 6.42 26.34 20.86
N TYR A 913 5.12 26.06 20.72
CA TYR A 913 4.32 25.50 21.82
C TYR A 913 4.84 24.15 22.32
N PHE A 914 5.23 23.22 21.43
CA PHE A 914 5.74 21.92 21.87
C PHE A 914 7.15 22.02 22.48
N GLN A 915 8.02 22.88 21.95
CA GLN A 915 9.32 23.15 22.57
C GLN A 915 9.16 23.78 23.97
N HIS A 916 8.19 24.68 24.16
CA HIS A 916 7.82 25.21 25.47
C HIS A 916 7.28 24.14 26.42
N PHE A 917 6.39 23.25 25.95
CA PHE A 917 5.87 22.12 26.73
C PHE A 917 7.01 21.18 27.19
N LEU A 918 7.91 20.79 26.28
CA LEU A 918 9.07 19.95 26.57
C LEU A 918 10.03 20.63 27.55
N LYS A 919 10.29 21.93 27.40
CA LYS A 919 11.13 22.72 28.31
C LYS A 919 10.55 22.79 29.73
N ASN A 920 9.23 22.90 29.85
CA ASN A 920 8.54 22.96 31.15
C ASN A 920 8.50 21.60 31.88
N ILE A 921 8.65 20.49 31.16
CA ILE A 921 8.55 19.12 31.71
C ILE A 921 9.93 18.43 31.82
N GLY A 922 10.97 18.95 31.17
CA GLY A 922 12.31 18.34 31.13
C GLY A 922 12.96 18.07 32.51
N SER A 923 12.55 18.76 33.58
CA SER A 923 12.96 18.49 34.96
C SER A 923 12.40 17.18 35.55
N LYS A 924 11.31 16.65 34.97
CA LYS A 924 10.60 15.43 35.42
C LYS A 924 10.91 14.17 34.58
N MET A 925 11.75 14.25 33.54
CA MET A 925 11.93 13.17 32.54
C MET A 925 13.13 12.24 32.80
N ASN A 926 13.40 11.88 34.07
CA ASN A 926 14.43 10.86 34.39
C ASN A 926 13.85 9.44 34.31
N LEU A 927 14.27 8.66 33.30
CA LEU A 927 13.71 7.35 32.95
C LEU A 927 13.73 6.28 34.06
N PHE A 928 14.58 6.49 35.08
CA PHE A 928 14.54 5.73 36.33
C PHE A 928 14.61 6.72 37.49
N ASP A 929 13.77 6.53 38.50
CA ASP A 929 13.82 7.34 39.71
C ASP A 929 15.07 7.07 40.54
N LYS A 930 15.52 8.07 41.32
CA LYS A 930 16.75 7.99 42.11
C LYS A 930 16.61 7.19 43.42
N ASN A 931 15.39 7.02 43.93
CA ASN A 931 15.15 6.46 45.26
C ASN A 931 14.32 5.17 45.18
N SER A 932 14.99 4.03 45.19
CA SER A 932 14.35 2.73 45.43
C SER A 932 15.25 1.84 46.29
N SER A 933 15.34 2.16 47.58
CA SER A 933 16.02 1.36 48.60
C SER A 933 15.42 -0.06 48.68
N ILE A 934 16.26 -1.03 49.04
CA ILE A 934 15.94 -2.46 48.94
C ILE A 934 15.07 -2.92 50.13
N SER A 935 14.09 -3.77 49.81
CA SER A 935 13.29 -4.59 50.73
C SER A 935 13.41 -6.04 50.20
N PRO A 936 13.63 -7.06 51.05
CA PRO A 936 14.12 -8.38 50.62
C PRO A 936 13.04 -9.43 50.30
N ASN A 937 11.83 -9.02 49.92
CA ASN A 937 10.72 -9.96 49.64
C ASN A 937 10.60 -10.31 48.15
N GLU A 938 10.27 -11.57 47.82
CA GLU A 938 10.16 -12.03 46.42
C GLU A 938 9.02 -11.35 45.65
N GLU A 939 7.88 -11.10 46.30
CA GLU A 939 6.76 -10.37 45.68
C GLU A 939 7.17 -8.94 45.28
N ASP A 940 7.92 -8.23 46.13
CA ASP A 940 8.48 -6.90 45.82
C ASP A 940 9.38 -6.97 44.57
N ILE A 941 10.18 -8.04 44.42
CA ILE A 941 11.08 -8.23 43.28
C ILE A 941 10.28 -8.46 41.99
N ILE A 942 9.24 -9.30 42.03
CA ILE A 942 8.36 -9.56 40.87
C ILE A 942 7.61 -8.28 40.46
N LEU A 943 7.10 -7.51 41.43
CA LEU A 943 6.37 -6.27 41.18
C LEU A 943 7.29 -5.17 40.61
N LYS A 944 8.52 -5.05 41.14
CA LYS A 944 9.56 -4.15 40.61
C LYS A 944 9.98 -4.56 39.19
N ARG A 945 10.17 -5.85 38.90
CA ARG A 945 10.52 -6.33 37.55
C ARG A 945 9.45 -5.98 36.53
N LYS A 946 8.17 -6.26 36.82
CA LYS A 946 7.04 -5.86 35.97
C LYS A 946 6.96 -4.34 35.73
N SER A 947 7.30 -3.53 36.75
CA SER A 947 7.35 -2.08 36.61
C SER A 947 8.48 -1.62 35.68
N VAL A 948 9.67 -2.24 35.77
CA VAL A 948 10.81 -1.94 34.91
C VAL A 948 10.58 -2.40 33.46
N ASP A 949 10.08 -3.63 33.27
CA ASP A 949 9.73 -4.20 31.96
C ASP A 949 8.80 -3.25 31.19
N LYS A 950 7.73 -2.79 31.85
CA LYS A 950 6.78 -1.80 31.33
C LYS A 950 7.46 -0.52 30.85
N CYS A 951 8.37 0.05 31.64
CA CYS A 951 9.07 1.29 31.26
C CYS A 951 9.89 1.11 29.97
N VAL A 952 10.53 -0.06 29.79
CA VAL A 952 11.34 -0.36 28.60
C VAL A 952 10.53 -0.92 27.42
N GLY A 953 9.20 -1.08 27.54
CA GLY A 953 8.33 -1.55 26.44
C GLY A 953 8.14 -3.07 26.36
N LEU A 954 8.29 -3.78 27.48
CA LEU A 954 8.11 -5.23 27.59
C LEU A 954 6.89 -5.60 28.44
N GLY A 955 6.40 -6.82 28.27
CA GLY A 955 5.30 -7.39 29.05
C GLY A 955 3.91 -6.91 28.63
N GLU A 956 2.89 -7.59 29.16
CA GLU A 956 1.50 -7.45 28.70
C GLU A 956 0.97 -6.02 28.79
N GLU A 957 1.30 -5.25 29.83
CA GLU A 957 0.82 -3.87 29.95
C GLU A 957 1.42 -2.94 28.89
N ALA A 958 2.67 -3.17 28.46
CA ALA A 958 3.29 -2.43 27.36
C ALA A 958 2.63 -2.79 26.01
N ARG A 959 2.39 -4.08 25.76
CA ARG A 959 1.67 -4.55 24.57
C ARG A 959 0.25 -3.99 24.50
N GLN A 960 -0.49 -4.02 25.61
CA GLN A 960 -1.83 -3.40 25.74
C GLN A 960 -1.83 -1.86 25.62
N ARG A 961 -0.67 -1.20 25.61
CA ARG A 961 -0.47 0.24 25.37
C ARG A 961 0.09 0.56 23.99
N GLY A 962 0.36 -0.45 23.15
CA GLY A 962 0.99 -0.25 21.84
C GLY A 962 2.44 0.26 21.93
N MET A 963 3.14 -0.04 23.03
CA MET A 963 4.53 0.36 23.21
C MET A 963 5.48 -0.65 22.55
N PRO A 964 6.34 -0.24 21.61
CA PRO A 964 7.34 -1.14 21.05
C PRO A 964 8.42 -1.52 22.08
N PRO A 965 9.00 -2.73 22.00
CA PRO A 965 10.16 -3.11 22.80
C PRO A 965 11.32 -2.13 22.62
N PHE A 966 11.89 -1.65 23.72
CA PHE A 966 13.02 -0.72 23.72
C PHE A 966 12.82 0.54 22.87
N TRP A 967 11.60 1.09 22.87
CA TRP A 967 11.19 2.30 22.15
C TRP A 967 12.16 3.50 22.27
N MET A 968 12.95 3.57 23.35
CA MET A 968 13.99 4.58 23.59
C MET A 968 15.16 4.54 22.59
N PHE A 969 15.30 3.47 21.79
CA PHE A 969 16.43 3.23 20.89
C PHE A 969 16.03 3.38 19.41
N GLY A 970 15.77 4.62 18.98
CA GLY A 970 15.56 4.99 17.57
C GLY A 970 14.10 5.05 17.13
N VAL A 971 13.14 4.66 17.97
CA VAL A 971 11.73 5.06 17.79
C VAL A 971 11.55 6.45 18.39
N ALA A 972 12.01 6.65 19.63
CA ALA A 972 12.43 7.93 20.20
C ALA A 972 13.93 8.20 19.95
#